data_AF-A0A1I8N945-F1
#
_entry.id   AF-A0A1I8N945-F1
#
_cell.length_a   1.000
_cell.length_b   1.000
_cell.length_c   1.000
_cell.angle_alpha   90.00
_cell.angle_beta   90.00
_cell.angle_gamma   90.00
#
_symmetry.space_group_name_H-M   'P 1'
#
loop_
_entity.id
_entity.type
_entity.pdbx_description
1 polymer ?
#
loop_
_entity_poly.entity_id
_entity_poly.type
_entity_poly.pdbx_seq_one_letter_code
_entity_poly.pdbx_strand_id
1 'polypeptide(L)'
;MCNRTHCRIVLLIFLQFYVLLVQCESHYTIIAPGTIRSNRNYTVCVALHNASEEAHIKLDILSMDSSLHLSQEVTVRPNESILTDFVIPQLFKRFRYQLRAEGIKGLIFSERRNLLAKDTGGPRIYLESDKGTYKPGDVVQFRVVILSEHLKMMRIVEPIRVQILDPLGNRVKQFKDIQLNRGIFTGKFQLSQQPLAGTWSILVHISGKYNQDKKYTFQVERYVLPKFSVHLEAPKDLVESERFLPITVYGKYTYGRYVKGTVKIVGTIHDTTIAEGIVIDEDSKAELKIDLEKLTLTRYDLNLALKAFLEEKYTNITAEAKRVVNIRKTRYKMNILDRDIEFRNGKPYRIGVHVEHWNNSIVRDMSNPVVMEFKGVNYTSFLTENGVARFTLQNDAGEDDMFQFWYKDTGKTYPSVDIVPPQPMSCVLQTDTDNFKDFSKPLEINVTSNDPMPFLMYTLTGHGNIVRQEKLQLQDQVKSHIIKIRPSIEMIPNSQLLVFYIDKGLFKYCEMTIHLPKTFENKLSLVGPTRIKPGQNITLNLKAQPNSLVSITAVDKSVLLLNSKNILQKDIIMNDLLDDKSYTSPVIRGSTSALSSPDVQTGLVILTNAKHEKYSFLEIEKSSLDQMYYRVDFPETWLYKDLEITQPNTPLTVKVLDTVTTWELRAFSVNDETGFGMLEENLEIEAFQPFFISVNLPYAVKRGETVKVPVTIFNYLREQLQSNVSMIGRSKDFEFVNEGNVAGAEQNETKRSLMLDIPANNARSGIFMIRPQRVGLIDIEITATSGVVSDRVLHKLKVEPEGVVHNRKQEVLISLSQIKSNQTTFQAEIPADIVPDSEYLQLTVSGDVMGSTLENLDNLVQKPKGCGEQNMIYLAPNILIMDHLQSLEERMMATNASSGLMEKAKQFLDVGYQQQLAYRHSTGGYSVFGPDSSTESNWLTAYTTRFFIKGQQYSAIENVYIEDALKYLSQQQLDDGSFPHRGFLFEPAHQNRFGFAAFVLLTFLESPKYARKYRSTIQKGMTFLNENFKDVQDVYSLAIMANAFQKAGNSSNASEILQKLKSLSQQRNGLMWWTNNLKSEESANDVELTSYILMAMLETSPARDCLPIFNWPTLWAYRP
;
A
#
# COMPACT_ATOMS: atom_id res chain seq x y z
N MET A 1 -44.79 -73.00 -60.45
CA MET A 1 -43.81 -72.86 -59.35
C MET A 1 -43.34 -71.41 -59.32
N CYS A 2 -43.62 -70.64 -58.25
CA CYS A 2 -43.20 -69.23 -58.15
C CYS A 2 -43.14 -68.74 -56.69
N ASN A 3 -42.69 -67.51 -56.46
CA ASN A 3 -42.84 -66.73 -55.21
C ASN A 3 -42.16 -67.23 -53.91
N ARG A 4 -41.01 -67.92 -53.97
CA ARG A 4 -40.11 -68.06 -52.78
C ARG A 4 -38.80 -67.24 -52.83
N THR A 5 -38.33 -66.84 -54.01
CA THR A 5 -37.14 -65.98 -54.16
C THR A 5 -37.45 -64.49 -53.99
N HIS A 6 -38.50 -63.98 -54.65
CA HIS A 6 -38.91 -62.57 -54.53
C HIS A 6 -39.17 -62.13 -53.09
N CYS A 7 -39.86 -62.95 -52.28
CA CYS A 7 -40.17 -62.59 -50.89
C CYS A 7 -38.90 -62.40 -50.03
N ARG A 8 -37.86 -63.22 -50.23
CA ARG A 8 -36.57 -63.03 -49.52
C ARG A 8 -35.80 -61.79 -50.00
N ILE A 9 -35.84 -61.48 -51.29
CA ILE A 9 -35.19 -60.28 -51.84
C ILE A 9 -35.90 -59.01 -51.35
N VAL A 10 -37.24 -58.98 -51.35
CA VAL A 10 -38.01 -57.86 -50.78
C VAL A 10 -37.76 -57.71 -49.28
N LEU A 11 -37.67 -58.80 -48.51
CA LEU A 11 -37.36 -58.72 -47.07
C LEU A 11 -35.93 -58.22 -46.81
N LEU A 12 -34.95 -58.62 -47.62
CA LEU A 12 -33.57 -58.11 -47.53
C LEU A 12 -33.48 -56.62 -47.92
N ILE A 13 -34.20 -56.20 -48.96
CA ILE A 13 -34.28 -54.78 -49.36
C ILE A 13 -35.00 -53.95 -48.28
N PHE A 14 -36.07 -54.47 -47.66
CA PHE A 14 -36.72 -53.82 -46.52
C PHE A 14 -35.80 -53.73 -45.28
N LEU A 15 -35.01 -54.77 -44.99
CA LEU A 15 -33.99 -54.69 -43.94
C LEU A 15 -32.89 -53.67 -44.29
N GLN A 16 -32.40 -53.64 -45.53
CA GLN A 16 -31.39 -52.65 -45.95
C GLN A 16 -31.94 -51.21 -45.92
N PHE A 17 -33.23 -51.00 -46.25
CA PHE A 17 -33.90 -49.71 -46.08
C PHE A 17 -34.07 -49.31 -44.60
N TYR A 18 -34.38 -50.26 -43.71
CA TYR A 18 -34.46 -49.99 -42.26
C TYR A 18 -33.07 -49.73 -41.64
N VAL A 19 -32.02 -50.39 -42.13
CA VAL A 19 -30.63 -50.18 -41.70
C VAL A 19 -30.07 -48.83 -42.20
N LEU A 20 -30.64 -48.24 -43.25
CA LEU A 20 -30.20 -46.96 -43.82
C LEU A 20 -30.77 -45.69 -43.16
N LEU A 21 -31.58 -45.80 -42.10
CA LEU A 21 -32.18 -44.64 -41.41
C LEU A 21 -31.91 -44.57 -39.90
N VAL A 22 -30.81 -45.20 -39.43
CA VAL A 22 -30.19 -44.89 -38.13
C VAL A 22 -28.72 -44.52 -38.33
N GLN A 23 -28.46 -43.38 -38.97
CA GLN A 23 -27.16 -42.74 -38.84
C GLN A 23 -27.02 -42.23 -37.41
N CYS A 24 -26.22 -42.92 -36.60
CA CYS A 24 -25.81 -42.42 -35.29
C CYS A 24 -24.76 -41.33 -35.52
N GLU A 25 -25.21 -40.08 -35.71
CA GLU A 25 -24.30 -38.96 -35.91
C GLU A 25 -23.38 -38.78 -34.71
N SER A 26 -22.07 -38.84 -34.95
CA SER A 26 -21.05 -38.66 -33.92
C SER A 26 -20.88 -37.17 -33.62
N HIS A 27 -20.86 -36.84 -32.34
CA HIS A 27 -20.82 -35.47 -31.85
C HIS A 27 -19.56 -35.21 -31.05
N TYR A 28 -18.97 -34.02 -31.21
CA TYR A 28 -17.86 -33.57 -30.38
C TYR A 28 -18.26 -32.34 -29.58
N THR A 29 -17.66 -32.19 -28.40
CA THR A 29 -17.74 -30.97 -27.61
C THR A 29 -16.34 -30.62 -27.10
N ILE A 30 -15.86 -29.45 -27.51
CA ILE A 30 -14.61 -28.88 -27.01
C ILE A 30 -14.98 -27.61 -26.24
N ILE A 31 -14.55 -27.54 -24.99
CA ILE A 31 -14.93 -26.50 -24.03
C ILE A 31 -13.65 -25.93 -23.41
N ALA A 32 -13.44 -24.63 -23.53
CA ALA A 32 -12.28 -23.94 -22.98
C ALA A 32 -12.66 -22.53 -22.50
N PRO A 33 -11.88 -21.84 -21.65
CA PRO A 33 -12.15 -20.44 -21.30
C PRO A 33 -12.06 -19.50 -22.53
N GLY A 34 -12.96 -18.53 -22.66
CA GLY A 34 -12.83 -17.49 -23.69
C GLY A 34 -11.69 -16.50 -23.48
N THR A 35 -11.08 -16.47 -22.29
CA THR A 35 -9.98 -15.57 -21.93
C THR A 35 -8.71 -16.34 -21.55
N ILE A 36 -7.65 -16.17 -22.34
CA ILE A 36 -6.28 -16.59 -21.98
C ILE A 36 -5.58 -15.53 -21.12
N ARG A 37 -4.71 -15.98 -20.23
CA ARG A 37 -3.95 -15.15 -19.29
C ARG A 37 -2.47 -15.43 -19.41
N SER A 38 -1.68 -14.37 -19.29
CA SER A 38 -0.23 -14.46 -19.31
C SER A 38 0.29 -15.33 -18.16
N ASN A 39 1.21 -16.23 -18.46
CA ASN A 39 1.95 -17.04 -17.48
C ASN A 39 1.17 -18.10 -16.67
N ARG A 40 -0.11 -18.32 -16.97
CA ARG A 40 -0.97 -19.37 -16.36
C ARG A 40 -1.13 -20.60 -17.25
N ASN A 41 -1.67 -21.67 -16.66
CA ASN A 41 -2.26 -22.77 -17.44
C ASN A 41 -3.60 -22.33 -18.05
N TYR A 42 -3.94 -22.93 -19.17
CA TYR A 42 -5.21 -22.78 -19.87
C TYR A 42 -5.73 -24.16 -20.26
N THR A 43 -6.82 -24.59 -19.64
CA THR A 43 -7.34 -25.95 -19.77
C THR A 43 -8.40 -26.03 -20.86
N VAL A 44 -8.20 -26.96 -21.80
CA VAL A 44 -9.17 -27.31 -22.84
C VAL A 44 -9.74 -28.70 -22.53
N CYS A 45 -11.05 -28.79 -22.40
CA CYS A 45 -11.80 -30.04 -22.39
C CYS A 45 -12.11 -30.48 -23.82
N VAL A 46 -11.89 -31.75 -24.14
CA VAL A 46 -12.33 -32.40 -25.39
C VAL A 46 -13.15 -33.63 -25.02
N ALA A 47 -14.38 -33.76 -25.53
CA ALA A 47 -15.22 -34.93 -25.33
C ALA A 47 -15.91 -35.40 -26.62
N LEU A 48 -16.13 -36.71 -26.69
CA LEU A 48 -16.68 -37.40 -27.86
C LEU A 48 -17.94 -38.17 -27.47
N HIS A 49 -19.03 -37.98 -28.21
CA HIS A 49 -20.35 -38.53 -27.90
C HIS A 49 -20.91 -39.28 -29.13
N ASN A 50 -21.57 -40.42 -28.91
CA ASN A 50 -22.22 -41.21 -29.96
C ASN A 50 -21.30 -41.56 -31.16
N ALA A 51 -20.01 -41.77 -30.88
CA ALA A 51 -19.03 -42.22 -31.87
C ALA A 51 -18.87 -43.75 -31.86
N SER A 52 -18.61 -44.34 -33.01
CA SER A 52 -18.29 -45.78 -33.15
C SER A 52 -16.79 -46.08 -32.98
N GLU A 53 -15.93 -45.09 -33.20
CA GLU A 53 -14.46 -45.20 -33.16
C GLU A 53 -13.83 -44.07 -32.33
N GLU A 54 -12.57 -44.23 -31.94
CA GLU A 54 -11.79 -43.17 -31.27
C GLU A 54 -11.42 -42.03 -32.23
N ALA A 55 -11.51 -40.78 -31.73
CA ALA A 55 -11.15 -39.59 -32.48
C ALA A 55 -9.76 -39.08 -32.06
N HIS A 56 -8.92 -38.78 -33.03
CA HIS A 56 -7.62 -38.12 -32.83
C HIS A 56 -7.79 -36.65 -33.18
N ILE A 57 -7.66 -35.77 -32.17
CA ILE A 57 -7.99 -34.34 -32.26
C ILE A 57 -6.75 -33.52 -31.87
N LYS A 58 -6.40 -32.57 -32.74
CA LYS A 58 -5.34 -31.59 -32.53
C LYS A 58 -5.92 -30.28 -32.03
N LEU A 59 -5.23 -29.66 -31.09
CA LEU A 59 -5.56 -28.36 -30.50
C LEU A 59 -4.34 -27.43 -30.66
N ASP A 60 -4.52 -26.31 -31.36
CA ASP A 60 -3.49 -25.28 -31.50
C ASP A 60 -3.95 -23.96 -30.86
N ILE A 61 -3.08 -23.32 -30.08
CA ILE A 61 -3.22 -21.93 -29.62
C ILE A 61 -2.19 -21.10 -30.36
N LEU A 62 -2.66 -20.25 -31.27
CA LEU A 62 -1.83 -19.50 -32.20
C LEU A 62 -2.11 -18.00 -32.14
N SER A 63 -1.07 -17.20 -32.36
CA SER A 63 -1.14 -15.75 -32.53
C SER A 63 -1.15 -15.37 -34.00
N MET A 64 -1.99 -14.41 -34.38
CA MET A 64 -2.00 -13.86 -35.76
C MET A 64 -0.96 -12.76 -35.97
N ASP A 65 -0.37 -12.26 -34.87
CA ASP A 65 0.45 -11.04 -34.86
C ASP A 65 1.85 -11.29 -34.23
N SER A 66 2.18 -12.55 -33.93
CA SER A 66 3.48 -12.99 -33.42
C SER A 66 3.72 -14.48 -33.72
N SER A 67 4.95 -14.96 -33.54
CA SER A 67 5.34 -16.38 -33.78
C SER A 67 4.88 -17.37 -32.70
N LEU A 68 3.91 -17.02 -31.85
CA LEU A 68 3.40 -17.94 -30.82
C LEU A 68 2.51 -19.00 -31.47
N HIS A 69 2.93 -20.26 -31.35
CA HIS A 69 2.19 -21.44 -31.75
C HIS A 69 2.40 -22.56 -30.73
N LEU A 70 1.40 -22.82 -29.89
CA LEU A 70 1.38 -23.95 -28.96
C LEU A 70 0.46 -25.03 -29.55
N SER A 71 0.84 -26.31 -29.44
CA SER A 71 0.16 -27.42 -30.11
C SER A 71 0.10 -28.64 -29.18
N GLN A 72 -1.05 -29.30 -29.09
CA GLN A 72 -1.22 -30.59 -28.41
C GLN A 72 -2.16 -31.50 -29.21
N GLU A 73 -1.93 -32.81 -29.13
CA GLU A 73 -2.72 -33.82 -29.83
C GLU A 73 -3.25 -34.83 -28.81
N VAL A 74 -4.56 -35.09 -28.84
CA VAL A 74 -5.27 -35.98 -27.91
C VAL A 74 -6.06 -37.04 -28.67
N THR A 75 -6.09 -38.25 -28.12
CA THR A 75 -6.93 -39.35 -28.63
C THR A 75 -8.05 -39.58 -27.62
N VAL A 76 -9.30 -39.38 -28.05
CA VAL A 76 -10.50 -39.47 -27.20
C VAL A 76 -11.35 -40.65 -27.67
N ARG A 77 -11.66 -41.58 -26.76
CA ARG A 77 -12.47 -42.76 -27.06
C ARG A 77 -13.97 -42.43 -27.14
N PRO A 78 -14.79 -43.30 -27.76
CA PRO A 78 -16.24 -43.21 -27.68
C PRO A 78 -16.73 -42.98 -26.24
N ASN A 79 -17.53 -41.93 -26.06
CA ASN A 79 -18.10 -41.50 -24.79
C ASN A 79 -17.12 -40.97 -23.72
N GLU A 80 -15.82 -40.86 -24.01
CA GLU A 80 -14.78 -40.33 -23.11
C GLU A 80 -14.68 -38.79 -23.16
N SER A 81 -13.98 -38.21 -22.18
CA SER A 81 -13.64 -36.78 -22.12
C SER A 81 -12.26 -36.58 -21.49
N ILE A 82 -11.44 -35.69 -22.05
CA ILE A 82 -10.05 -35.44 -21.63
C ILE A 82 -9.83 -33.94 -21.38
N LEU A 83 -9.07 -33.60 -20.33
CA LEU A 83 -8.61 -32.24 -20.04
C LEU A 83 -7.15 -32.07 -20.51
N THR A 84 -6.85 -30.93 -21.11
CA THR A 84 -5.60 -30.67 -21.85
C THR A 84 -5.06 -29.28 -21.50
N ASP A 85 -3.88 -29.19 -20.88
CA ASP A 85 -3.35 -27.96 -20.30
C ASP A 85 -2.28 -27.28 -21.16
N PHE A 86 -2.53 -26.06 -21.61
CA PHE A 86 -1.56 -25.22 -22.29
C PHE A 86 -0.87 -24.26 -21.30
N VAL A 87 0.45 -24.31 -21.21
CA VAL A 87 1.25 -23.33 -20.46
C VAL A 87 1.37 -22.05 -21.29
N ILE A 88 0.62 -21.01 -20.95
CA ILE A 88 0.58 -19.77 -21.72
C ILE A 88 1.76 -18.86 -21.32
N PRO A 89 2.60 -18.38 -22.26
CA PRO A 89 3.68 -17.45 -21.96
C PRO A 89 3.16 -16.02 -21.71
N GLN A 90 4.05 -15.04 -21.57
CA GLN A 90 3.64 -13.63 -21.52
C GLN A 90 2.90 -13.20 -22.80
N LEU A 91 1.67 -12.71 -22.66
CA LEU A 91 0.86 -12.20 -23.76
C LEU A 91 1.04 -10.69 -23.93
N PHE A 92 0.68 -10.19 -25.11
CA PHE A 92 0.57 -8.76 -25.39
C PHE A 92 -0.87 -8.47 -25.84
N LYS A 93 -1.59 -7.64 -25.09
CA LYS A 93 -3.01 -7.31 -25.31
C LYS A 93 -3.34 -6.70 -26.69
N ARG A 94 -2.33 -6.23 -27.43
CA ARG A 94 -2.45 -5.74 -28.81
C ARG A 94 -2.47 -6.85 -29.88
N PHE A 95 -2.10 -8.09 -29.54
CA PHE A 95 -2.06 -9.22 -30.46
C PHE A 95 -3.36 -10.03 -30.37
N ARG A 96 -3.76 -10.63 -31.50
CA ARG A 96 -4.93 -11.50 -31.61
C ARG A 96 -4.52 -12.95 -31.49
N TYR A 97 -5.24 -13.69 -30.65
CA TYR A 97 -5.00 -15.10 -30.36
C TYR A 97 -6.22 -15.94 -30.73
N GLN A 98 -6.00 -17.17 -31.14
CA GLN A 98 -7.04 -18.07 -31.62
C GLN A 98 -6.78 -19.50 -31.12
N LEU A 99 -7.84 -20.15 -30.61
CA LEU A 99 -7.90 -21.60 -30.46
C LEU A 99 -8.36 -22.18 -31.81
N ARG A 100 -7.61 -23.16 -32.33
CA ARG A 100 -7.99 -24.02 -33.45
C ARG A 100 -8.14 -25.44 -32.92
N ALA A 101 -9.16 -26.16 -33.41
CA ALA A 101 -9.37 -27.57 -33.13
C ALA A 101 -9.60 -28.34 -34.43
N GLU A 102 -8.86 -29.42 -34.63
CA GLU A 102 -8.84 -30.16 -35.90
C GLU A 102 -8.87 -31.67 -35.67
N GLY A 103 -9.88 -32.34 -36.23
CA GLY A 103 -10.04 -33.79 -36.18
C GLY A 103 -9.25 -34.46 -37.30
N ILE A 104 -8.20 -35.20 -36.93
CA ILE A 104 -7.25 -35.85 -37.85
C ILE A 104 -7.77 -37.22 -38.31
N LYS A 105 -8.37 -38.00 -37.40
CA LYS A 105 -8.82 -39.39 -37.63
C LYS A 105 -10.02 -39.71 -36.74
N GLY A 106 -10.89 -40.61 -37.19
CA GLY A 106 -12.13 -41.00 -36.50
C GLY A 106 -13.27 -40.01 -36.76
N LEU A 107 -13.06 -38.74 -36.45
CA LEU A 107 -14.00 -37.64 -36.75
C LEU A 107 -13.22 -36.48 -37.39
N ILE A 108 -13.66 -36.02 -38.57
CA ILE A 108 -12.98 -34.96 -39.34
C ILE A 108 -13.76 -33.65 -39.23
N PHE A 109 -13.11 -32.62 -38.65
CA PHE A 109 -13.62 -31.26 -38.54
C PHE A 109 -12.45 -30.27 -38.40
N SER A 110 -12.68 -28.99 -38.64
CA SER A 110 -11.69 -27.92 -38.41
C SER A 110 -12.40 -26.65 -37.95
N GLU A 111 -12.38 -26.39 -36.64
CA GLU A 111 -13.03 -25.26 -36.00
C GLU A 111 -12.04 -24.26 -35.41
N ARG A 112 -12.48 -22.99 -35.24
CA ARG A 112 -11.63 -21.92 -34.71
C ARG A 112 -12.39 -20.83 -33.98
N ARG A 113 -11.86 -20.33 -32.86
CA ARG A 113 -12.45 -19.24 -32.06
C ARG A 113 -11.38 -18.30 -31.54
N ASN A 114 -11.66 -16.99 -31.58
CA ASN A 114 -10.76 -15.97 -31.08
C ASN A 114 -10.80 -15.93 -29.55
N LEU A 115 -9.64 -15.78 -28.91
CA LEU A 115 -9.50 -15.72 -27.45
C LEU A 115 -9.20 -14.28 -27.03
N LEU A 116 -9.80 -13.84 -25.92
CA LEU A 116 -9.43 -12.58 -25.28
C LEU A 116 -8.13 -12.77 -24.50
N ALA A 117 -7.17 -11.85 -24.65
CA ALA A 117 -5.90 -11.90 -23.94
C ALA A 117 -5.84 -10.90 -22.78
N LYS A 118 -5.59 -11.41 -21.57
CA LYS A 118 -5.08 -10.59 -20.46
C LYS A 118 -3.54 -10.69 -20.43
N ASP A 119 -2.90 -9.54 -20.61
CA ASP A 119 -1.47 -9.31 -20.40
C ASP A 119 -1.09 -9.41 -18.90
N THR A 120 -2.05 -9.22 -18.01
CA THR A 120 -1.96 -9.59 -16.58
C THR A 120 -2.37 -11.05 -16.34
N GLY A 121 -1.65 -11.75 -15.45
CA GLY A 121 -1.92 -13.15 -15.14
C GLY A 121 -0.93 -13.86 -14.22
N GLY A 122 0.23 -13.26 -13.92
CA GLY A 122 1.21 -13.81 -12.98
C GLY A 122 0.76 -13.76 -11.50
N PRO A 123 1.72 -13.84 -10.54
CA PRO A 123 1.45 -13.94 -9.11
C PRO A 123 0.52 -12.84 -8.59
N ARG A 124 -0.34 -13.19 -7.63
CA ARG A 124 -1.13 -12.22 -6.87
C ARG A 124 -0.21 -11.56 -5.85
N ILE A 125 0.06 -10.27 -6.06
CA ILE A 125 0.89 -9.44 -5.17
C ILE A 125 -0.03 -8.57 -4.32
N TYR A 126 0.12 -8.68 -3.00
CA TYR A 126 -0.49 -7.84 -1.98
C TYR A 126 0.59 -7.14 -1.15
N LEU A 127 0.23 -6.03 -0.50
CA LEU A 127 1.09 -5.31 0.44
C LEU A 127 0.25 -4.81 1.61
N GLU A 128 0.80 -4.92 2.82
CA GLU A 128 0.29 -4.33 4.06
C GLU A 128 1.39 -3.44 4.63
N SER A 129 1.07 -2.20 5.02
CA SER A 129 1.96 -1.35 5.83
C SER A 129 1.40 -1.11 7.23
N ASP A 130 2.26 -0.88 8.22
CA ASP A 130 1.84 -0.72 9.62
C ASP A 130 0.90 0.48 9.85
N LYS A 131 0.99 1.50 9.00
CA LYS A 131 0.01 2.60 8.90
C LYS A 131 -0.06 3.20 7.49
N GLY A 132 -1.09 4.02 7.23
CA GLY A 132 -1.28 4.68 5.92
C GLY A 132 -0.54 6.03 5.78
N THR A 133 -0.22 6.67 6.90
CA THR A 133 0.42 8.00 6.98
C THR A 133 1.53 7.99 8.02
N TYR A 134 2.67 8.62 7.70
CA TYR A 134 3.88 8.64 8.52
C TYR A 134 4.38 10.07 8.77
N LYS A 135 5.04 10.29 9.91
CA LYS A 135 5.70 11.55 10.25
C LYS A 135 7.15 11.58 9.74
N PRO A 136 7.74 12.77 9.54
CA PRO A 136 9.19 12.92 9.45
C PRO A 136 9.90 12.17 10.58
N GLY A 137 10.89 11.35 10.25
CA GLY A 137 11.64 10.53 11.21
C GLY A 137 11.03 9.17 11.57
N ASP A 138 9.81 8.83 11.12
CA ASP A 138 9.21 7.50 11.38
C ASP A 138 9.93 6.37 10.63
N VAL A 139 9.72 5.12 11.08
CA VAL A 139 10.07 3.90 10.34
C VAL A 139 8.82 3.35 9.68
N VAL A 140 8.82 3.26 8.36
CA VAL A 140 7.81 2.56 7.56
C VAL A 140 8.06 1.05 7.67
N GLN A 141 7.09 0.30 8.16
CA GLN A 141 7.15 -1.18 8.19
C GLN A 141 6.12 -1.73 7.21
N PHE A 142 6.53 -2.70 6.39
CA PHE A 142 5.65 -3.26 5.35
C PHE A 142 5.91 -4.74 5.11
N ARG A 143 4.86 -5.46 4.73
CA ARG A 143 4.90 -6.85 4.24
C ARG A 143 4.47 -6.87 2.79
N VAL A 144 5.25 -7.52 1.94
CA VAL A 144 4.86 -7.92 0.58
C VAL A 144 4.43 -9.39 0.66
N VAL A 145 3.22 -9.71 0.21
CA VAL A 145 2.68 -11.08 0.20
C VAL A 145 2.45 -11.48 -1.25
N ILE A 146 3.06 -12.58 -1.69
CA ILE A 146 3.02 -13.04 -3.08
C ILE A 146 2.51 -14.48 -3.11
N LEU A 147 1.41 -14.69 -3.85
CA LEU A 147 0.63 -15.93 -3.88
C LEU A 147 0.28 -16.33 -5.32
N SER A 148 -0.16 -17.57 -5.50
CA SER A 148 -0.78 -18.03 -6.74
C SER A 148 -2.13 -17.35 -7.00
N GLU A 149 -2.65 -17.54 -8.20
CA GLU A 149 -3.98 -17.11 -8.62
C GLU A 149 -5.11 -17.70 -7.74
N HIS A 150 -4.87 -18.84 -7.09
CA HIS A 150 -5.77 -19.51 -6.13
C HIS A 150 -5.42 -19.23 -4.66
N LEU A 151 -4.60 -18.20 -4.38
CA LEU A 151 -4.15 -17.79 -3.05
C LEU A 151 -3.34 -18.85 -2.27
N LYS A 152 -2.81 -19.86 -2.97
CA LYS A 152 -1.86 -20.84 -2.40
C LYS A 152 -0.43 -20.35 -2.62
N MET A 153 0.54 -20.97 -1.96
CA MET A 153 1.94 -20.61 -2.19
C MET A 153 2.44 -21.08 -3.56
N MET A 154 3.37 -20.32 -4.12
CA MET A 154 4.05 -20.64 -5.38
C MET A 154 5.55 -20.36 -5.25
N ARG A 155 6.38 -21.23 -5.84
CA ARG A 155 7.83 -21.05 -5.87
C ARG A 155 8.21 -20.13 -7.03
N ILE A 156 8.61 -18.91 -6.71
CA ILE A 156 9.17 -17.95 -7.66
C ILE A 156 10.70 -18.13 -7.67
N VAL A 157 11.29 -18.19 -8.85
CA VAL A 157 12.76 -18.27 -9.06
C VAL A 157 13.31 -17.02 -9.73
N GLU A 158 12.43 -16.19 -10.27
CA GLU A 158 12.70 -14.90 -10.87
C GLU A 158 13.14 -13.86 -9.81
N PRO A 159 14.15 -13.02 -10.09
CA PRO A 159 14.55 -11.94 -9.19
C PRO A 159 13.39 -10.97 -8.85
N ILE A 160 13.05 -10.89 -7.56
CA ILE A 160 12.06 -9.95 -7.02
C ILE A 160 12.79 -8.76 -6.41
N ARG A 161 12.36 -7.53 -6.74
CA ARG A 161 12.89 -6.29 -6.17
C ARG A 161 11.76 -5.42 -5.62
N VAL A 162 12.03 -4.70 -4.54
CA VAL A 162 11.11 -3.72 -3.95
C VAL A 162 11.79 -2.36 -3.96
N GLN A 163 11.14 -1.35 -4.52
CA GLN A 163 11.65 0.01 -4.67
C GLN A 163 10.74 0.99 -3.91
N ILE A 164 11.33 1.95 -3.20
CA ILE A 164 10.60 3.01 -2.53
C ILE A 164 10.89 4.32 -3.25
N LEU A 165 9.81 4.99 -3.67
CA LEU A 165 9.83 6.21 -4.46
C LEU A 165 9.27 7.38 -3.64
N ASP A 166 9.87 8.55 -3.81
CA ASP A 166 9.38 9.81 -3.23
C ASP A 166 8.15 10.38 -3.99
N PRO A 167 7.53 11.49 -3.55
CA PRO A 167 6.39 12.11 -4.23
C PRO A 167 6.70 12.67 -5.63
N LEU A 168 7.98 12.85 -5.97
CA LEU A 168 8.44 13.27 -7.30
C LEU A 168 8.77 12.06 -8.21
N GLY A 169 8.70 10.84 -7.67
CA GLY A 169 9.01 9.59 -8.36
C GLY A 169 10.47 9.15 -8.28
N ASN A 170 11.33 9.85 -7.54
CA ASN A 170 12.75 9.48 -7.41
C ASN A 170 12.90 8.20 -6.59
N ARG A 171 13.81 7.30 -6.99
CA ARG A 171 14.08 6.08 -6.19
C ARG A 171 15.03 6.38 -5.04
N VAL A 172 14.47 6.31 -3.83
CA VAL A 172 15.17 6.57 -2.57
C VAL A 172 15.75 5.29 -1.97
N LYS A 173 15.03 4.17 -2.03
CA LYS A 173 15.52 2.88 -1.54
C LYS A 173 15.21 1.75 -2.52
N GLN A 174 16.08 0.73 -2.56
CA GLN A 174 15.81 -0.53 -3.23
C GLN A 174 16.27 -1.71 -2.38
N PHE A 175 15.40 -2.71 -2.27
CA PHE A 175 15.72 -4.08 -1.88
C PHE A 175 15.84 -4.90 -3.17
N LYS A 176 16.91 -5.69 -3.29
CA LYS A 176 17.17 -6.58 -4.43
C LYS A 176 17.03 -8.03 -3.98
N ASP A 177 16.65 -8.89 -4.92
CA ASP A 177 16.73 -10.35 -4.82
C ASP A 177 16.09 -10.90 -3.54
N ILE A 178 14.94 -10.33 -3.17
CA ILE A 178 14.29 -10.58 -1.88
C ILE A 178 13.84 -12.03 -1.75
N GLN A 179 14.09 -12.61 -0.58
CA GLN A 179 13.66 -13.96 -0.25
C GLN A 179 12.30 -13.93 0.45
N LEU A 180 11.39 -14.82 0.05
CA LEU A 180 10.06 -14.93 0.64
C LEU A 180 10.05 -16.04 1.70
N ASN A 181 9.74 -15.74 2.97
CA ASN A 181 9.36 -16.77 3.94
C ASN A 181 7.86 -17.04 3.79
N ARG A 182 7.50 -18.26 3.39
CA ARG A 182 6.11 -18.69 3.08
C ARG A 182 5.32 -17.65 2.26
N GLY A 183 5.91 -17.14 1.18
CA GLY A 183 5.29 -16.13 0.30
C GLY A 183 5.32 -14.68 0.83
N ILE A 184 5.83 -14.44 2.04
CA ILE A 184 5.89 -13.12 2.69
C ILE A 184 7.33 -12.59 2.69
N PHE A 185 7.51 -11.30 2.40
CA PHE A 185 8.73 -10.54 2.68
C PHE A 185 8.41 -9.34 3.57
N THR A 186 9.05 -9.27 4.74
CA THR A 186 8.87 -8.19 5.73
C THR A 186 10.02 -7.20 5.64
N GLY A 187 9.73 -5.96 5.25
CA GLY A 187 10.68 -4.88 5.04
C GLY A 187 10.50 -3.70 6.01
N LYS A 188 11.57 -2.93 6.20
CA LYS A 188 11.60 -1.71 7.02
C LYS A 188 12.36 -0.59 6.32
N PHE A 189 11.87 0.64 6.43
CA PHE A 189 12.50 1.82 5.81
C PHE A 189 12.39 3.04 6.74
N GLN A 190 13.54 3.59 7.13
CA GLN A 190 13.65 4.77 7.99
C GLN A 190 13.51 6.05 7.16
N LEU A 191 12.53 6.89 7.46
CA LEU A 191 12.41 8.23 6.87
C LEU A 191 13.49 9.18 7.43
N SER A 192 13.95 10.11 6.61
CA SER A 192 14.77 11.25 7.05
C SER A 192 13.98 12.15 8.02
N GLN A 193 14.69 13.05 8.72
CA GLN A 193 14.04 14.02 9.62
C GLN A 193 13.37 15.17 8.85
N GLN A 194 13.75 15.36 7.58
CA GLN A 194 13.19 16.34 6.65
C GLN A 194 12.93 15.66 5.29
N PRO A 195 11.92 14.76 5.20
CA PRO A 195 11.54 14.13 3.94
C PRO A 195 10.62 15.07 3.14
N LEU A 196 10.55 14.87 1.82
CA LEU A 196 9.51 15.48 1.00
C LEU A 196 8.13 15.03 1.49
N ALA A 197 7.23 15.98 1.76
CA ALA A 197 5.87 15.71 2.18
C ALA A 197 4.99 15.28 0.98
N GLY A 198 3.91 14.53 1.25
CA GLY A 198 2.97 14.05 0.24
C GLY A 198 3.04 12.55 -0.01
N THR A 199 2.68 12.12 -1.22
CA THR A 199 2.40 10.71 -1.53
C THR A 199 3.63 9.93 -2.00
N TRP A 200 4.26 9.22 -1.06
CA TRP A 200 5.32 8.24 -1.31
C TRP A 200 4.75 6.96 -1.93
N SER A 201 5.60 6.15 -2.56
CA SER A 201 5.20 4.89 -3.18
C SER A 201 6.12 3.72 -2.87
N ILE A 202 5.55 2.51 -2.80
CA ILE A 202 6.30 1.24 -2.81
C ILE A 202 5.95 0.50 -4.11
N LEU A 203 6.96 0.13 -4.89
CA LEU A 203 6.85 -0.59 -6.15
C LEU A 203 7.51 -1.97 -6.01
N VAL A 204 6.71 -3.02 -6.15
CA VAL A 204 7.18 -4.41 -6.19
C VAL A 204 7.28 -4.84 -7.65
N HIS A 205 8.43 -5.38 -8.05
CA HIS A 205 8.68 -5.88 -9.41
C HIS A 205 9.20 -7.32 -9.37
N ILE A 206 8.54 -8.21 -10.11
CA ILE A 206 9.00 -9.59 -10.35
C ILE A 206 9.56 -9.65 -11.77
N SER A 207 10.85 -10.00 -11.90
CA SER A 207 11.56 -10.03 -13.18
C SER A 207 11.21 -11.28 -14.01
N GLY A 208 12.00 -11.58 -15.06
CA GLY A 208 12.00 -12.88 -15.73
C GLY A 208 10.68 -13.22 -16.44
N LYS A 209 10.16 -14.44 -16.22
CA LYS A 209 8.92 -14.95 -16.85
C LYS A 209 7.73 -14.01 -16.63
N TYR A 210 7.59 -13.49 -15.41
CA TYR A 210 6.40 -12.75 -14.99
C TYR A 210 6.44 -11.27 -15.38
N ASN A 211 7.61 -10.63 -15.32
CA ASN A 211 7.84 -9.21 -15.67
C ASN A 211 6.72 -8.26 -15.20
N GLN A 212 6.35 -8.39 -13.92
CA GLN A 212 5.12 -7.84 -13.35
C GLN A 212 5.42 -6.80 -12.28
N ASP A 213 4.79 -5.62 -12.41
CA ASP A 213 4.86 -4.51 -11.46
C ASP A 213 3.58 -4.38 -10.63
N LYS A 214 3.70 -4.01 -9.35
CA LYS A 214 2.58 -3.65 -8.46
C LYS A 214 2.97 -2.47 -7.57
N LYS A 215 2.21 -1.37 -7.64
CA LYS A 215 2.47 -0.11 -6.93
C LYS A 215 1.48 0.10 -5.78
N TYR A 216 1.99 0.56 -4.64
CA TYR A 216 1.26 0.98 -3.44
C TYR A 216 1.71 2.40 -3.04
N THR A 217 0.91 3.13 -2.25
CA THR A 217 1.13 4.56 -1.97
C THR A 217 0.80 4.96 -0.53
N PHE A 218 1.73 5.57 0.19
CA PHE A 218 1.53 6.06 1.57
C PHE A 218 1.78 7.57 1.67
N GLN A 219 1.22 8.23 2.67
CA GLN A 219 1.44 9.68 2.88
C GLN A 219 2.57 9.91 3.89
N VAL A 220 3.30 11.00 3.70
CA VAL A 220 4.26 11.53 4.69
C VAL A 220 3.92 12.99 4.96
N GLU A 221 3.56 13.31 6.21
CA GLU A 221 3.13 14.66 6.62
C GLU A 221 3.31 14.86 8.14
N ARG A 222 3.23 16.12 8.60
CA ARG A 222 3.29 16.45 10.04
C ARG A 222 1.87 16.49 10.61
N TYR A 223 1.46 15.41 11.28
CA TYR A 223 0.12 15.28 11.88
C TYR A 223 0.14 15.11 13.41
N VAL A 224 -0.98 15.46 14.04
CA VAL A 224 -1.37 15.06 15.40
C VAL A 224 -2.49 14.02 15.27
N LEU A 225 -2.55 13.04 16.18
CA LEU A 225 -3.57 11.98 16.14
C LEU A 225 -4.98 12.55 16.45
N PRO A 226 -6.00 12.23 15.64
CA PRO A 226 -7.38 12.64 15.91
C PRO A 226 -7.92 11.87 17.12
N LYS A 227 -8.32 12.58 18.18
CA LYS A 227 -8.87 11.98 19.40
C LYS A 227 -10.30 11.44 19.24
N PHE A 228 -10.98 11.74 18.12
CA PHE A 228 -12.34 11.31 17.83
C PHE A 228 -12.64 11.18 16.32
N SER A 229 -13.67 10.40 15.99
CA SER A 229 -14.28 10.30 14.66
C SER A 229 -15.66 10.96 14.63
N VAL A 230 -16.02 11.54 13.49
CA VAL A 230 -17.39 12.04 13.25
C VAL A 230 -18.18 11.01 12.46
N HIS A 231 -19.44 10.81 12.83
CA HIS A 231 -20.38 9.94 12.14
C HIS A 231 -21.50 10.78 11.54
N LEU A 232 -21.93 10.43 10.32
CA LEU A 232 -22.94 11.13 9.54
C LEU A 232 -23.98 10.11 9.06
N GLU A 233 -25.14 10.10 9.72
CA GLU A 233 -26.27 9.22 9.44
C GLU A 233 -27.31 10.00 8.62
N ALA A 234 -27.69 9.47 7.46
CA ALA A 234 -28.70 10.01 6.55
C ALA A 234 -29.23 8.86 5.66
N PRO A 235 -30.44 8.92 5.10
CA PRO A 235 -30.89 7.95 4.09
C PRO A 235 -29.93 7.89 2.90
N LYS A 236 -29.84 6.73 2.24
CA LYS A 236 -29.03 6.55 1.01
C LYS A 236 -29.74 7.14 -0.21
N ASP A 237 -31.05 6.95 -0.26
CA ASP A 237 -31.95 7.39 -1.31
C ASP A 237 -33.15 8.07 -0.60
N LEU A 238 -33.57 9.23 -1.08
CA LEU A 238 -34.63 10.08 -0.50
C LEU A 238 -35.59 10.53 -1.61
N VAL A 239 -36.88 10.64 -1.33
CA VAL A 239 -37.88 11.06 -2.33
C VAL A 239 -38.03 12.58 -2.34
N GLU A 240 -38.15 13.21 -3.51
CA GLU A 240 -38.38 14.66 -3.69
C GLU A 240 -39.62 15.16 -2.93
N SER A 241 -40.66 14.34 -2.81
CA SER A 241 -41.87 14.64 -2.00
C SER A 241 -41.65 14.65 -0.48
N GLU A 242 -40.48 14.21 0.01
CA GLU A 242 -40.12 14.23 1.43
C GLU A 242 -39.39 15.54 1.74
N ARG A 243 -40.19 16.59 1.98
CA ARG A 243 -39.79 18.00 2.22
C ARG A 243 -38.51 18.20 3.06
N PHE A 244 -38.24 17.31 4.00
CA PHE A 244 -37.07 17.38 4.88
C PHE A 244 -36.22 16.12 4.76
N LEU A 245 -34.94 16.29 4.42
CA LEU A 245 -33.91 15.27 4.57
C LEU A 245 -33.47 15.19 6.05
N PRO A 246 -33.77 14.10 6.78
CA PRO A 246 -33.26 13.91 8.13
C PRO A 246 -31.76 13.55 8.13
N ILE A 247 -31.00 14.19 9.00
CA ILE A 247 -29.56 13.97 9.18
C ILE A 247 -29.26 13.90 10.66
N THR A 248 -28.53 12.88 11.10
CA THR A 248 -28.00 12.78 12.48
C THR A 248 -26.48 12.78 12.42
N VAL A 249 -25.85 13.66 13.19
CA VAL A 249 -24.39 13.74 13.33
C VAL A 249 -23.99 13.61 14.77
N TYR A 250 -22.94 12.84 15.03
CA TYR A 250 -22.32 12.75 16.35
C TYR A 250 -20.83 12.44 16.23
N GLY A 251 -20.05 12.93 17.18
CA GLY A 251 -18.67 12.49 17.36
C GLY A 251 -18.60 11.29 18.30
N LYS A 252 -17.64 10.39 18.10
CA LYS A 252 -17.21 9.41 19.09
C LYS A 252 -15.70 9.50 19.27
N TYR A 253 -15.24 9.62 20.52
CA TYR A 253 -13.83 9.47 20.85
C TYR A 253 -13.33 8.07 20.50
N THR A 254 -12.02 7.90 20.39
CA THR A 254 -11.40 6.58 20.11
C THR A 254 -11.64 5.53 21.21
N TYR A 255 -12.12 5.97 22.38
CA TYR A 255 -12.67 5.18 23.49
C TYR A 255 -14.22 5.19 23.54
N GLY A 256 -14.88 5.21 22.38
CA GLY A 256 -16.30 4.88 22.20
C GLY A 256 -17.35 5.90 22.70
N ARG A 257 -16.98 6.81 23.61
CA ARG A 257 -17.86 7.84 24.18
C ARG A 257 -18.18 8.94 23.19
N TYR A 258 -19.38 9.53 23.29
CA TYR A 258 -19.78 10.64 22.43
C TYR A 258 -19.00 11.93 22.73
N VAL A 259 -18.75 12.73 21.69
CA VAL A 259 -18.12 14.06 21.75
C VAL A 259 -19.21 15.12 21.87
N LYS A 260 -19.04 16.10 22.77
CA LYS A 260 -19.89 17.29 22.84
C LYS A 260 -19.21 18.47 22.16
N GLY A 261 -19.95 19.26 21.39
CA GLY A 261 -19.33 20.21 20.46
C GLY A 261 -20.31 20.97 19.58
N THR A 262 -19.77 21.78 18.68
CA THR A 262 -20.55 22.47 17.65
C THR A 262 -20.46 21.69 16.34
N VAL A 263 -21.61 21.33 15.78
CA VAL A 263 -21.73 20.65 14.49
C VAL A 263 -22.08 21.65 13.40
N LYS A 264 -21.33 21.63 12.31
CA LYS A 264 -21.59 22.40 11.08
C LYS A 264 -21.77 21.45 9.91
N ILE A 265 -22.93 21.48 9.25
CA ILE A 265 -23.22 20.66 8.05
C ILE A 265 -23.28 21.56 6.81
N VAL A 266 -22.67 21.09 5.73
CA VAL A 266 -22.64 21.73 4.40
C VAL A 266 -23.13 20.72 3.36
N GLY A 267 -24.22 21.04 2.68
CA GLY A 267 -24.72 20.32 1.52
C GLY A 267 -24.17 20.92 0.22
N THR A 268 -23.71 20.06 -0.69
CA THR A 268 -23.14 20.46 -1.99
C THR A 268 -23.73 19.65 -3.15
N ILE A 269 -23.94 20.33 -4.29
CA ILE A 269 -24.41 19.78 -5.57
C ILE A 269 -23.47 20.31 -6.65
N HIS A 270 -22.78 19.44 -7.39
CA HIS A 270 -21.79 19.84 -8.42
C HIS A 270 -20.85 20.96 -7.91
N ASP A 271 -20.29 20.74 -6.71
CA ASP A 271 -19.44 21.66 -5.92
C ASP A 271 -20.04 23.03 -5.55
N THR A 272 -21.31 23.29 -5.88
CA THR A 272 -22.06 24.45 -5.40
C THR A 272 -22.66 24.17 -4.02
N THR A 273 -22.41 25.04 -3.04
CA THR A 273 -23.05 24.99 -1.72
C THR A 273 -24.50 25.46 -1.79
N ILE A 274 -25.40 24.69 -1.17
CA ILE A 274 -26.86 24.88 -1.26
C ILE A 274 -27.58 24.87 0.09
N ALA A 275 -26.95 24.30 1.12
CA ALA A 275 -27.49 24.22 2.47
C ALA A 275 -26.34 24.28 3.46
N GLU A 276 -26.48 25.14 4.47
CA GLU A 276 -25.55 25.27 5.59
C GLU A 276 -26.37 25.32 6.88
N GLY A 277 -25.95 24.54 7.88
CA GLY A 277 -26.62 24.48 9.18
C GLY A 277 -25.61 24.30 10.30
N ILE A 278 -25.78 25.04 11.39
CA ILE A 278 -24.94 24.96 12.59
C ILE A 278 -25.84 24.61 13.77
N VAL A 279 -25.47 23.58 14.53
CA VAL A 279 -26.13 23.13 15.76
C VAL A 279 -25.08 23.02 16.87
N ILE A 280 -25.37 23.60 18.03
CA ILE A 280 -24.58 23.40 19.24
C ILE A 280 -25.15 22.17 19.95
N ASP A 281 -24.36 21.10 20.07
CA ASP A 281 -24.82 19.82 20.59
C ASP A 281 -24.49 19.67 22.07
N GLU A 282 -25.52 19.78 22.91
CA GLU A 282 -25.43 19.53 24.35
C GLU A 282 -25.80 18.07 24.72
N ASP A 283 -26.53 17.36 23.86
CA ASP A 283 -27.11 16.03 24.12
C ASP A 283 -26.31 14.86 23.50
N SER A 284 -25.23 15.16 22.77
CA SER A 284 -24.28 14.23 22.14
C SER A 284 -24.78 13.52 20.86
N LYS A 285 -25.89 14.00 20.29
CA LYS A 285 -26.31 13.74 18.90
C LYS A 285 -27.02 14.98 18.33
N ALA A 286 -26.42 15.62 17.33
CA ALA A 286 -27.05 16.70 16.57
C ALA A 286 -28.00 16.13 15.50
N GLU A 287 -29.30 16.37 15.64
CA GLU A 287 -30.30 16.09 14.59
C GLU A 287 -30.62 17.35 13.78
N LEU A 288 -30.49 17.27 12.46
CA LEU A 288 -30.75 18.34 11.50
C LEU A 288 -31.76 17.88 10.44
N LYS A 289 -32.45 18.85 9.83
CA LYS A 289 -33.37 18.66 8.73
C LYS A 289 -33.05 19.67 7.63
N ILE A 290 -32.60 19.20 6.47
CA ILE A 290 -32.42 20.06 5.29
C ILE A 290 -33.73 20.13 4.53
N ASP A 291 -34.24 21.35 4.36
CA ASP A 291 -35.44 21.68 3.59
C ASP A 291 -35.15 21.62 2.09
N LEU A 292 -35.82 20.72 1.37
CA LEU A 292 -35.60 20.49 -0.06
C LEU A 292 -36.28 21.53 -0.96
N GLU A 293 -37.29 22.27 -0.48
CA GLU A 293 -38.03 23.26 -1.28
C GLU A 293 -37.13 24.42 -1.77
N LYS A 294 -35.95 24.57 -1.16
CA LYS A 294 -34.92 25.56 -1.50
C LYS A 294 -33.99 25.11 -2.62
N LEU A 295 -34.13 23.88 -3.11
CA LEU A 295 -33.26 23.30 -4.13
C LEU A 295 -33.93 23.38 -5.51
N THR A 296 -33.34 24.13 -6.45
CA THR A 296 -33.85 24.27 -7.82
C THR A 296 -33.53 23.03 -8.66
N LEU A 297 -34.26 21.94 -8.42
CA LEU A 297 -34.10 20.65 -9.08
C LEU A 297 -34.51 20.72 -10.57
N THR A 298 -33.52 20.65 -11.47
CA THR A 298 -33.69 20.83 -12.93
C THR A 298 -33.33 19.59 -13.75
N ARG A 299 -32.94 18.47 -13.12
CA ARG A 299 -32.56 17.22 -13.78
C ARG A 299 -33.12 16.01 -13.04
N TYR A 300 -33.29 14.91 -13.77
CA TYR A 300 -33.58 13.59 -13.19
C TYR A 300 -32.40 13.09 -12.36
N ASP A 301 -32.71 12.48 -11.21
CA ASP A 301 -31.81 11.85 -10.22
C ASP A 301 -30.54 12.65 -9.85
N LEU A 302 -30.55 13.23 -8.64
CA LEU A 302 -29.56 14.20 -8.20
C LEU A 302 -28.81 13.74 -6.95
N ASN A 303 -27.47 13.77 -7.02
CA ASN A 303 -26.59 13.34 -5.93
C ASN A 303 -26.24 14.53 -5.02
N LEU A 304 -26.75 14.50 -3.79
CA LEU A 304 -26.45 15.47 -2.74
C LEU A 304 -25.23 14.99 -1.92
N ALA A 305 -24.12 15.72 -2.00
CA ALA A 305 -22.93 15.46 -1.20
C ALA A 305 -22.97 16.27 0.11
N LEU A 306 -23.16 15.56 1.23
CA LEU A 306 -23.14 16.10 2.58
C LEU A 306 -21.73 16.04 3.17
N LYS A 307 -21.29 17.13 3.79
CA LYS A 307 -20.05 17.24 4.58
C LYS A 307 -20.46 17.75 5.98
N ALA A 308 -20.09 17.04 7.04
CA ALA A 308 -20.33 17.45 8.41
C ALA A 308 -19.00 17.66 9.13
N PHE A 309 -18.87 18.78 9.83
CA PHE A 309 -17.73 19.13 10.69
C PHE A 309 -18.21 19.14 12.14
N LEU A 310 -17.39 18.69 13.08
CA LEU A 310 -17.67 18.76 14.52
C LEU A 310 -16.45 19.34 15.24
N GLU A 311 -16.67 20.42 16.00
CA GLU A 311 -15.67 21.09 16.84
C GLU A 311 -15.86 20.71 18.32
N GLU A 312 -14.86 20.10 18.95
CA GLU A 312 -14.93 19.63 20.35
C GLU A 312 -14.94 20.81 21.35
N LYS A 313 -15.95 20.83 22.23
CA LYS A 313 -16.21 21.91 23.21
C LYS A 313 -15.07 22.24 24.19
N TYR A 314 -14.07 21.36 24.33
CA TYR A 314 -12.99 21.45 25.33
C TYR A 314 -11.60 21.66 24.74
N THR A 315 -11.44 21.56 23.43
CA THR A 315 -10.12 21.60 22.74
C THR A 315 -10.13 22.45 21.46
N ASN A 316 -11.32 22.78 20.93
CA ASN A 316 -11.55 23.38 19.62
C ASN A 316 -10.94 22.56 18.46
N ILE A 317 -10.68 21.26 18.67
CA ILE A 317 -10.27 20.34 17.61
C ILE A 317 -11.48 20.08 16.72
N THR A 318 -11.28 20.20 15.40
CA THR A 318 -12.29 19.89 14.39
C THR A 318 -11.99 18.58 13.68
N ALA A 319 -13.03 17.80 13.37
CA ALA A 319 -12.96 16.64 12.48
C ALA A 319 -14.17 16.60 11.55
N GLU A 320 -14.08 15.85 10.44
CA GLU A 320 -15.13 15.81 9.40
C GLU A 320 -15.65 14.38 9.09
N ALA A 321 -16.87 14.33 8.55
CA ALA A 321 -17.52 13.15 7.97
C ALA A 321 -18.22 13.50 6.65
N LYS A 322 -18.31 12.54 5.73
CA LYS A 322 -18.85 12.75 4.36
C LYS A 322 -19.82 11.64 3.96
N ARG A 323 -20.91 12.00 3.28
CA ARG A 323 -21.96 11.07 2.82
C ARG A 323 -22.62 11.59 1.54
N VAL A 324 -23.06 10.70 0.67
CA VAL A 324 -23.85 11.04 -0.53
C VAL A 324 -25.27 10.50 -0.35
N VAL A 325 -26.26 11.29 -0.73
CA VAL A 325 -27.68 10.97 -0.72
C VAL A 325 -28.23 11.16 -2.13
N ASN A 326 -28.94 10.18 -2.67
CA ASN A 326 -29.56 10.28 -3.99
C ASN A 326 -30.99 10.82 -3.83
N ILE A 327 -31.29 11.99 -4.40
CA ILE A 327 -32.66 12.53 -4.46
C ILE A 327 -33.37 11.94 -5.67
N ARG A 328 -34.46 11.22 -5.42
CA ARG A 328 -35.29 10.48 -6.38
C ARG A 328 -36.61 11.20 -6.59
N LYS A 329 -37.04 11.34 -7.85
CA LYS A 329 -38.31 12.02 -8.17
C LYS A 329 -39.57 11.24 -7.76
N THR A 330 -39.55 9.92 -7.91
CA THR A 330 -40.70 9.04 -7.62
C THR A 330 -40.56 8.35 -6.27
N ARG A 331 -41.68 8.10 -5.57
CA ARG A 331 -41.68 7.38 -4.28
C ARG A 331 -41.31 5.90 -4.41
N TYR A 332 -41.62 5.32 -5.56
CA TYR A 332 -41.43 3.90 -5.85
C TYR A 332 -40.48 3.70 -7.04
N LYS A 333 -39.89 2.51 -7.11
CA LYS A 333 -39.33 1.93 -8.34
C LYS A 333 -40.23 0.76 -8.77
N MET A 334 -40.51 0.68 -10.07
CA MET A 334 -41.23 -0.45 -10.65
C MET A 334 -40.29 -1.27 -11.52
N ASN A 335 -40.24 -2.58 -11.29
CA ASN A 335 -39.39 -3.52 -12.01
C ASN A 335 -40.24 -4.68 -12.55
N ILE A 336 -40.04 -5.03 -13.81
CA ILE A 336 -40.51 -6.30 -14.35
C ILE A 336 -39.35 -7.28 -14.20
N LEU A 337 -39.64 -8.53 -13.83
CA LEU A 337 -38.65 -9.61 -13.78
C LEU A 337 -39.08 -10.70 -14.76
N ASP A 338 -38.17 -11.19 -15.59
CA ASP A 338 -38.45 -12.12 -16.70
C ASP A 338 -39.26 -13.36 -16.25
N ARG A 339 -38.97 -13.87 -15.04
CA ARG A 339 -39.67 -15.01 -14.41
C ARG A 339 -41.16 -14.78 -14.11
N ASP A 340 -41.58 -13.53 -14.01
CA ASP A 340 -42.95 -13.12 -13.69
C ASP A 340 -43.75 -12.73 -14.95
N ILE A 341 -43.19 -12.99 -16.14
CA ILE A 341 -43.83 -12.77 -17.44
C ILE A 341 -44.18 -14.13 -18.06
N GLU A 342 -45.46 -14.38 -18.34
CA GLU A 342 -45.91 -15.59 -19.03
C GLU A 342 -46.16 -15.31 -20.51
N PHE A 343 -45.70 -16.19 -21.40
CA PHE A 343 -45.77 -16.00 -22.85
C PHE A 343 -46.70 -17.02 -23.52
N ARG A 344 -47.36 -16.58 -24.59
CA ARG A 344 -48.18 -17.40 -25.49
C ARG A 344 -47.77 -17.08 -26.92
N ASN A 345 -47.48 -18.11 -27.72
CA ASN A 345 -47.05 -17.98 -29.12
C ASN A 345 -45.86 -16.99 -29.34
N GLY A 346 -44.92 -16.93 -28.39
CA GLY A 346 -43.76 -16.03 -28.44
C GLY A 346 -44.03 -14.58 -28.03
N LYS A 347 -45.22 -14.25 -27.52
CA LYS A 347 -45.61 -12.89 -27.09
C LYS A 347 -46.04 -12.88 -25.62
N PRO A 348 -45.83 -11.78 -24.87
CA PRO A 348 -46.28 -11.70 -23.50
C PRO A 348 -47.81 -11.82 -23.43
N TYR A 349 -48.28 -12.64 -22.49
CA TYR A 349 -49.69 -12.88 -22.20
C TYR A 349 -50.05 -12.54 -20.75
N ARG A 350 -49.12 -12.76 -19.81
CA ARG A 350 -49.17 -12.14 -18.48
C ARG A 350 -47.89 -11.40 -18.17
N ILE A 351 -47.99 -10.30 -17.41
CA ILE A 351 -46.85 -9.51 -16.95
C ILE A 351 -47.01 -9.25 -15.45
N GLY A 352 -46.03 -9.64 -14.65
CA GLY A 352 -45.92 -9.32 -13.23
C GLY A 352 -44.97 -8.15 -12.99
N VAL A 353 -45.48 -7.07 -12.41
CA VAL A 353 -44.72 -5.87 -12.05
C VAL A 353 -44.47 -5.87 -10.55
N HIS A 354 -43.20 -5.87 -10.16
CA HIS A 354 -42.75 -5.66 -8.79
C HIS A 354 -42.73 -4.17 -8.50
N VAL A 355 -43.43 -3.74 -7.44
CA VAL A 355 -43.44 -2.36 -6.95
C VAL A 355 -42.73 -2.33 -5.60
N GLU A 356 -41.59 -1.64 -5.57
CA GLU A 356 -40.67 -1.60 -4.45
C GLU A 356 -40.36 -0.15 -4.06
N HIS A 357 -40.01 0.04 -2.79
CA HIS A 357 -39.33 1.26 -2.34
C HIS A 357 -37.85 1.26 -2.78
N TRP A 358 -37.22 2.43 -2.86
CA TRP A 358 -35.81 2.58 -3.24
C TRP A 358 -34.80 1.88 -2.29
N ASN A 359 -35.22 1.55 -1.07
CA ASN A 359 -34.48 0.72 -0.12
C ASN A 359 -34.65 -0.80 -0.34
N ASN A 360 -35.24 -1.22 -1.47
CA ASN A 360 -35.63 -2.60 -1.82
C ASN A 360 -36.69 -3.23 -0.89
N SER A 361 -37.43 -2.45 -0.10
CA SER A 361 -38.55 -2.97 0.70
C SER A 361 -39.84 -3.09 -0.11
N ILE A 362 -40.60 -4.15 0.19
CA ILE A 362 -41.82 -4.56 -0.52
C ILE A 362 -42.97 -3.58 -0.25
N VAL A 363 -43.65 -3.10 -1.30
CA VAL A 363 -44.88 -2.30 -1.14
C VAL A 363 -46.06 -3.24 -0.89
N ARG A 364 -46.66 -3.14 0.30
CA ARG A 364 -47.79 -3.99 0.75
C ARG A 364 -49.17 -3.30 0.68
N ASP A 365 -49.28 -2.22 -0.07
CA ASP A 365 -50.56 -1.52 -0.27
C ASP A 365 -51.39 -2.23 -1.34
N MET A 366 -52.23 -3.16 -0.87
CA MET A 366 -53.17 -3.95 -1.66
C MET A 366 -54.49 -3.19 -1.97
N SER A 367 -54.61 -1.91 -1.54
CA SER A 367 -55.83 -1.11 -1.72
C SER A 367 -55.78 -0.20 -2.95
N ASN A 368 -54.58 0.19 -3.38
CA ASN A 368 -54.38 0.96 -4.62
C ASN A 368 -53.99 0.02 -5.77
N PRO A 369 -54.67 0.05 -6.93
CA PRO A 369 -54.27 -0.73 -8.09
C PRO A 369 -53.02 -0.16 -8.76
N VAL A 370 -52.18 -1.04 -9.31
CA VAL A 370 -51.28 -0.70 -10.41
C VAL A 370 -52.11 -0.69 -11.70
N VAL A 371 -51.92 0.32 -12.54
CA VAL A 371 -52.54 0.44 -13.86
C VAL A 371 -51.49 0.15 -14.93
N MET A 372 -51.84 -0.60 -15.95
CA MET A 372 -51.05 -0.79 -17.17
C MET A 372 -51.87 -0.29 -18.35
N GLU A 373 -51.40 0.76 -19.02
CA GLU A 373 -51.90 1.15 -20.34
C GLU A 373 -51.11 0.38 -21.41
N PHE A 374 -51.85 -0.24 -22.34
CA PHE A 374 -51.31 -0.91 -23.51
C PHE A 374 -52.31 -0.77 -24.67
N LYS A 375 -51.87 -0.21 -25.80
CA LYS A 375 -52.72 0.09 -26.99
C LYS A 375 -53.98 0.92 -26.67
N GLY A 376 -53.89 1.87 -25.74
CA GLY A 376 -55.02 2.67 -25.28
C GLY A 376 -56.07 1.91 -24.45
N VAL A 377 -55.76 0.67 -24.03
CA VAL A 377 -56.58 -0.12 -23.10
C VAL A 377 -55.90 -0.11 -21.73
N ASN A 378 -56.65 0.31 -20.71
CA ASN A 378 -56.20 0.33 -19.32
C ASN A 378 -56.57 -0.97 -18.61
N TYR A 379 -55.56 -1.72 -18.20
CA TYR A 379 -55.67 -2.91 -17.36
C TYR A 379 -55.36 -2.50 -15.90
N THR A 380 -56.04 -3.10 -14.93
CA THR A 380 -55.81 -2.84 -13.50
C THR A 380 -55.51 -4.14 -12.75
N SER A 381 -54.60 -4.07 -11.78
CA SER A 381 -54.25 -5.21 -10.92
C SER A 381 -53.73 -4.72 -9.57
N PHE A 382 -54.03 -5.45 -8.49
CA PHE A 382 -53.61 -5.09 -7.14
C PHE A 382 -52.29 -5.79 -6.77
N LEU A 383 -51.53 -5.17 -5.87
CA LEU A 383 -50.31 -5.77 -5.32
C LEU A 383 -50.65 -7.00 -4.46
N THR A 384 -49.86 -8.05 -4.63
CA THR A 384 -49.83 -9.21 -3.73
C THR A 384 -48.97 -8.94 -2.48
N GLU A 385 -48.97 -9.83 -1.49
CA GLU A 385 -48.12 -9.72 -0.28
C GLU A 385 -46.61 -9.58 -0.58
N ASN A 386 -46.19 -10.08 -1.76
CA ASN A 386 -44.83 -9.98 -2.28
C ASN A 386 -44.56 -8.71 -3.10
N GLY A 387 -45.50 -7.76 -3.17
CA GLY A 387 -45.37 -6.51 -3.92
C GLY A 387 -45.49 -6.65 -5.43
N VAL A 388 -46.10 -7.73 -5.92
CA VAL A 388 -46.26 -7.99 -7.37
C VAL A 388 -47.71 -7.78 -7.78
N ALA A 389 -47.96 -6.92 -8.77
CA ALA A 389 -49.24 -6.83 -9.48
C ALA A 389 -49.15 -7.60 -10.80
N ARG A 390 -50.15 -8.44 -11.12
CA ARG A 390 -50.14 -9.30 -12.32
C ARG A 390 -51.24 -8.93 -13.30
N PHE A 391 -50.85 -8.61 -14.52
CA PHE A 391 -51.75 -8.28 -15.63
C PHE A 391 -51.93 -9.50 -16.55
N THR A 392 -53.06 -9.61 -17.23
CA THR A 392 -53.29 -10.59 -18.31
C THR A 392 -53.79 -9.83 -19.53
N LEU A 393 -53.07 -9.96 -20.64
CA LEU A 393 -53.33 -9.25 -21.89
C LEU A 393 -54.45 -9.93 -22.69
N GLN A 394 -55.33 -9.12 -23.28
CA GLN A 394 -56.38 -9.61 -24.19
C GLN A 394 -55.93 -9.58 -25.66
N ASN A 395 -55.00 -8.67 -25.99
CA ASN A 395 -54.47 -8.47 -27.33
C ASN A 395 -52.96 -8.75 -27.37
N ASP A 396 -52.50 -9.34 -28.46
CA ASP A 396 -51.09 -9.58 -28.76
C ASP A 396 -50.24 -8.29 -28.78
N ALA A 397 -49.01 -8.38 -28.27
CA ALA A 397 -47.96 -7.39 -28.50
C ALA A 397 -47.22 -7.63 -29.84
N GLY A 398 -46.79 -6.56 -30.48
CA GLY A 398 -45.80 -6.48 -31.54
C GLY A 398 -44.52 -5.82 -31.02
N GLU A 399 -43.56 -5.57 -31.91
CA GLU A 399 -42.20 -5.14 -31.53
C GLU A 399 -42.16 -3.66 -31.07
N ASP A 400 -42.80 -2.75 -31.82
CA ASP A 400 -42.84 -1.30 -31.51
C ASP A 400 -43.83 -0.89 -30.40
N ASP A 401 -44.53 -1.84 -29.76
CA ASP A 401 -45.51 -1.52 -28.72
C ASP A 401 -44.85 -1.03 -27.43
N MET A 402 -45.52 -0.12 -26.70
CA MET A 402 -45.07 0.36 -25.39
C MET A 402 -46.06 -0.04 -24.31
N PHE A 403 -45.56 -0.57 -23.19
CA PHE A 403 -46.31 -0.81 -21.96
C PHE A 403 -46.04 0.33 -20.98
N GLN A 404 -47.09 1.08 -20.59
CA GLN A 404 -46.97 2.16 -19.62
C GLN A 404 -47.60 1.73 -18.29
N PHE A 405 -46.77 1.57 -17.26
CA PHE A 405 -47.22 1.22 -15.92
C PHE A 405 -47.30 2.46 -15.05
N TRP A 406 -48.35 2.54 -14.26
CA TRP A 406 -48.63 3.63 -13.33
C TRP A 406 -49.01 3.07 -11.97
N TYR A 407 -48.29 3.49 -10.93
CA TYR A 407 -48.67 3.27 -9.55
C TYR A 407 -48.58 4.59 -8.78
N LYS A 408 -49.76 5.17 -8.48
CA LYS A 408 -49.91 6.49 -7.86
C LYS A 408 -49.18 7.60 -8.64
N ASP A 409 -48.08 8.11 -8.09
CA ASP A 409 -47.21 9.15 -8.64
C ASP A 409 -46.13 8.61 -9.60
N THR A 410 -45.92 7.29 -9.58
CA THR A 410 -44.79 6.63 -10.23
C THR A 410 -45.23 6.03 -11.56
N GLY A 411 -44.86 6.67 -12.66
CA GLY A 411 -44.98 6.13 -14.02
C GLY A 411 -43.67 5.47 -14.49
N LYS A 412 -43.74 4.34 -15.19
CA LYS A 412 -42.59 3.74 -15.89
C LYS A 412 -43.04 3.05 -17.18
N THR A 413 -42.35 3.37 -18.27
CA THR A 413 -42.61 2.81 -19.60
C THR A 413 -41.57 1.75 -19.93
N TYR A 414 -42.02 0.63 -20.52
CA TYR A 414 -41.17 -0.41 -21.10
C TYR A 414 -41.56 -0.61 -22.58
N PRO A 415 -40.60 -0.66 -23.52
CA PRO A 415 -40.89 -1.15 -24.86
C PRO A 415 -41.17 -2.65 -24.83
N SER A 416 -41.96 -3.14 -25.77
CA SER A 416 -42.25 -4.57 -25.97
C SER A 416 -40.98 -5.36 -26.31
N VAL A 417 -40.00 -4.72 -26.94
CA VAL A 417 -38.64 -5.27 -27.17
C VAL A 417 -37.91 -5.64 -25.88
N ASP A 418 -38.20 -4.99 -24.74
CA ASP A 418 -37.63 -5.35 -23.42
C ASP A 418 -38.39 -6.51 -22.75
N ILE A 419 -39.51 -6.98 -23.34
CA ILE A 419 -40.38 -8.04 -22.81
C ILE A 419 -40.28 -9.27 -23.73
N VAL A 420 -39.10 -9.90 -23.71
CA VAL A 420 -38.73 -11.03 -24.58
C VAL A 420 -39.17 -12.38 -23.98
N PRO A 421 -39.76 -13.31 -24.77
CA PRO A 421 -40.05 -14.66 -24.29
C PRO A 421 -38.79 -15.40 -23.81
N PRO A 422 -38.78 -15.99 -22.60
CA PRO A 422 -37.71 -16.89 -22.22
C PRO A 422 -37.75 -18.13 -23.12
N GLN A 423 -36.63 -18.38 -23.81
CA GLN A 423 -36.42 -19.61 -24.57
C GLN A 423 -36.63 -20.85 -23.66
N PRO A 424 -37.19 -21.95 -24.17
CA PRO A 424 -37.44 -23.14 -23.37
C PRO A 424 -36.13 -23.81 -22.95
N MET A 425 -35.65 -23.49 -21.74
CA MET A 425 -34.51 -24.17 -21.13
C MET A 425 -34.76 -25.67 -21.11
N SER A 426 -33.83 -26.43 -21.71
CA SER A 426 -33.98 -27.88 -21.85
C SER A 426 -33.82 -28.62 -20.52
N CYS A 427 -33.06 -28.05 -19.58
CA CYS A 427 -33.05 -28.44 -18.19
C CYS A 427 -33.16 -27.23 -17.25
N VAL A 428 -33.60 -27.45 -16.02
CA VAL A 428 -33.65 -26.45 -14.94
C VAL A 428 -32.82 -26.96 -13.78
N LEU A 429 -31.90 -26.12 -13.31
CA LEU A 429 -31.07 -26.37 -12.13
C LEU A 429 -31.77 -25.79 -10.90
N GLN A 430 -31.89 -26.61 -9.85
CA GLN A 430 -32.49 -26.24 -8.58
C GLN A 430 -31.57 -26.64 -7.42
N THR A 431 -31.56 -25.84 -6.34
CA THR A 431 -30.70 -26.04 -5.17
C THR A 431 -31.33 -25.34 -3.97
N ASP A 432 -31.26 -25.94 -2.78
CA ASP A 432 -31.73 -25.32 -1.55
C ASP A 432 -30.77 -24.21 -1.08
N THR A 433 -31.30 -23.00 -0.93
CA THR A 433 -30.50 -21.79 -0.62
C THR A 433 -29.88 -21.76 0.76
N ASP A 434 -30.26 -22.65 1.68
CA ASP A 434 -29.67 -22.74 3.02
C ASP A 434 -28.41 -23.63 3.09
N ASN A 435 -28.16 -24.51 2.12
CA ASN A 435 -27.02 -25.43 2.16
C ASN A 435 -25.65 -24.76 1.90
N PHE A 436 -25.62 -23.51 1.43
CA PHE A 436 -24.38 -22.80 1.06
C PHE A 436 -23.50 -22.35 2.23
N LYS A 437 -23.89 -22.59 3.49
CA LYS A 437 -23.20 -22.11 4.69
C LYS A 437 -22.15 -23.10 5.26
N ASP A 438 -22.15 -24.36 4.84
CA ASP A 438 -21.35 -25.44 5.45
C ASP A 438 -20.45 -26.16 4.42
N PHE A 439 -19.17 -25.78 4.42
CA PHE A 439 -18.13 -26.35 3.54
C PHE A 439 -17.80 -27.84 3.80
N SER A 440 -18.30 -28.44 4.89
CA SER A 440 -18.07 -29.87 5.17
C SER A 440 -18.96 -30.82 4.34
N LYS A 441 -20.01 -30.28 3.72
CA LYS A 441 -20.99 -31.04 2.93
C LYS A 441 -20.84 -30.76 1.43
N PRO A 442 -21.14 -31.71 0.54
CA PRO A 442 -21.29 -31.42 -0.87
C PRO A 442 -22.56 -30.58 -1.10
N LEU A 443 -22.47 -29.60 -2.00
CA LEU A 443 -23.62 -28.93 -2.58
C LEU A 443 -24.40 -29.93 -3.43
N GLU A 444 -25.70 -30.04 -3.19
CA GLU A 444 -26.60 -30.92 -3.94
C GLU A 444 -27.43 -30.08 -4.93
N ILE A 445 -27.18 -30.31 -6.22
CA ILE A 445 -27.78 -29.53 -7.32
C ILE A 445 -28.68 -30.48 -8.12
N ASN A 446 -29.99 -30.27 -8.03
CA ASN A 446 -30.99 -31.05 -8.75
C ASN A 446 -31.13 -30.53 -10.18
N VAL A 447 -30.69 -31.34 -11.15
CA VAL A 447 -30.91 -31.14 -12.58
C VAL A 447 -32.24 -31.79 -12.95
N THR A 448 -33.16 -31.02 -13.51
CA THR A 448 -34.46 -31.52 -13.99
C THR A 448 -34.62 -31.22 -15.48
N SER A 449 -35.27 -32.09 -16.25
CA SER A 449 -35.47 -31.89 -17.69
C SER A 449 -36.84 -32.37 -18.17
N ASN A 450 -37.36 -31.70 -19.20
CA ASN A 450 -38.63 -32.08 -19.83
C ASN A 450 -38.51 -33.40 -20.59
N ASP A 451 -37.33 -33.72 -21.10
CA ASP A 451 -37.01 -34.95 -21.84
C ASP A 451 -36.15 -35.91 -21.01
N PRO A 452 -36.13 -37.22 -21.33
CA PRO A 452 -35.14 -38.15 -20.79
C PRO A 452 -33.71 -37.70 -21.07
N MET A 453 -32.86 -37.75 -20.05
CA MET A 453 -31.44 -37.41 -20.14
C MET A 453 -30.63 -38.71 -20.24
N PRO A 454 -30.03 -39.05 -21.39
CA PRO A 454 -29.27 -40.31 -21.56
C PRO A 454 -27.94 -40.29 -20.80
N PHE A 455 -27.34 -39.10 -20.66
CA PHE A 455 -26.19 -38.81 -19.81
C PHE A 455 -26.31 -37.36 -19.34
N LEU A 456 -25.47 -36.96 -18.40
CA LEU A 456 -25.20 -35.56 -18.08
C LEU A 456 -23.70 -35.33 -18.11
N MET A 457 -23.25 -34.24 -18.71
CA MET A 457 -21.86 -33.77 -18.63
C MET A 457 -21.87 -32.39 -18.00
N TYR A 458 -21.07 -32.20 -16.96
CA TYR A 458 -20.98 -30.90 -16.28
C TYR A 458 -19.56 -30.37 -16.29
N THR A 459 -19.43 -29.05 -16.48
CA THR A 459 -18.16 -28.32 -16.47
C THR A 459 -18.28 -27.18 -15.47
N LEU A 460 -17.32 -27.10 -14.56
CA LEU A 460 -17.25 -26.16 -13.46
C LEU A 460 -16.02 -25.27 -13.65
N THR A 461 -16.20 -23.95 -13.62
CA THR A 461 -15.12 -22.98 -13.83
C THR A 461 -14.92 -22.05 -12.63
N GLY A 462 -13.70 -21.58 -12.44
CA GLY A 462 -13.26 -20.77 -11.30
C GLY A 462 -11.95 -20.06 -11.62
N HIS A 463 -11.77 -18.84 -11.10
CA HIS A 463 -10.65 -17.92 -11.41
C HIS A 463 -10.26 -17.80 -12.91
N GLY A 464 -11.24 -18.04 -13.80
CA GLY A 464 -11.08 -17.91 -15.24
C GLY A 464 -10.54 -19.15 -15.97
N ASN A 465 -10.46 -20.31 -15.30
CA ASN A 465 -10.11 -21.60 -15.90
C ASN A 465 -11.15 -22.70 -15.56
N ILE A 466 -11.03 -23.88 -16.18
CA ILE A 466 -11.82 -25.07 -15.81
C ILE A 466 -11.24 -25.66 -14.51
N VAL A 467 -12.10 -25.83 -13.50
CA VAL A 467 -11.77 -26.42 -12.18
C VAL A 467 -12.09 -27.92 -12.17
N ARG A 468 -13.23 -28.32 -12.76
CA ARG A 468 -13.63 -29.72 -12.89
C ARG A 468 -14.51 -29.92 -14.11
N GLN A 469 -14.42 -31.09 -14.72
CA GLN A 469 -15.36 -31.58 -15.72
C GLN A 469 -15.59 -33.07 -15.48
N GLU A 470 -16.83 -33.54 -15.60
CA GLU A 470 -17.17 -34.95 -15.45
C GLU A 470 -18.44 -35.32 -16.24
N LYS A 471 -18.49 -36.56 -16.75
CA LYS A 471 -19.64 -37.14 -17.45
C LYS A 471 -20.26 -38.27 -16.63
N LEU A 472 -21.54 -38.10 -16.30
CA LEU A 472 -22.38 -39.03 -15.55
C LEU A 472 -23.29 -39.78 -16.53
N GLN A 473 -23.13 -41.10 -16.63
CA GLN A 473 -24.04 -41.93 -17.41
C GLN A 473 -25.34 -42.16 -16.62
N LEU A 474 -26.49 -41.96 -17.25
CA LEU A 474 -27.81 -42.15 -16.62
C LEU A 474 -28.48 -43.44 -17.10
N GLN A 475 -29.51 -43.87 -16.36
CA GLN A 475 -30.41 -44.94 -16.76
C GLN A 475 -31.51 -44.40 -17.70
N ASP A 476 -32.11 -45.28 -18.50
CA ASP A 476 -33.16 -44.90 -19.44
C ASP A 476 -34.35 -44.22 -18.74
N GLN A 477 -34.97 -43.25 -19.44
CA GLN A 477 -36.13 -42.47 -18.99
C GLN A 477 -35.92 -41.56 -17.75
N VAL A 478 -34.70 -41.41 -17.24
CA VAL A 478 -34.41 -40.48 -16.13
C VAL A 478 -34.61 -39.02 -16.55
N LYS A 479 -35.48 -38.29 -15.81
CA LYS A 479 -35.76 -36.86 -16.02
C LYS A 479 -35.25 -35.93 -14.91
N SER A 480 -34.71 -36.48 -13.82
CA SER A 480 -34.06 -35.70 -12.76
C SER A 480 -32.85 -36.42 -12.17
N HIS A 481 -31.82 -35.65 -11.77
CA HIS A 481 -30.60 -36.18 -11.18
C HIS A 481 -29.93 -35.16 -10.27
N ILE A 482 -29.32 -35.60 -9.17
CA ILE A 482 -28.66 -34.72 -8.18
C ILE A 482 -27.14 -34.81 -8.34
N ILE A 483 -26.52 -33.73 -8.82
CA ILE A 483 -25.05 -33.59 -8.87
C ILE A 483 -24.56 -33.17 -7.48
N LYS A 484 -23.47 -33.77 -6.99
CA LYS A 484 -22.90 -33.49 -5.66
C LYS A 484 -21.50 -32.89 -5.77
N ILE A 485 -21.37 -31.58 -5.56
CA ILE A 485 -20.12 -30.82 -5.74
C ILE A 485 -19.55 -30.40 -4.38
N ARG A 486 -18.30 -30.77 -4.06
CA ARG A 486 -17.59 -30.22 -2.89
C ARG A 486 -17.00 -28.85 -3.24
N PRO A 487 -17.28 -27.77 -2.48
CA PRO A 487 -16.65 -26.47 -2.69
C PRO A 487 -15.12 -26.50 -2.47
N SER A 488 -14.39 -25.61 -3.15
CA SER A 488 -12.93 -25.40 -2.98
C SER A 488 -12.57 -23.92 -3.10
N ILE A 489 -11.36 -23.51 -2.69
CA ILE A 489 -10.88 -22.12 -2.83
C ILE A 489 -10.89 -21.61 -4.29
N GLU A 490 -10.81 -22.52 -5.26
CA GLU A 490 -10.82 -22.20 -6.70
C GLU A 490 -12.21 -21.77 -7.20
N MET A 491 -13.26 -22.12 -6.45
CA MET A 491 -14.65 -21.74 -6.71
C MET A 491 -15.08 -20.46 -5.98
N ILE A 492 -14.30 -19.98 -5.01
CA ILE A 492 -14.68 -18.87 -4.12
C ILE A 492 -14.25 -17.53 -4.75
N PRO A 493 -15.09 -16.47 -4.76
CA PRO A 493 -16.46 -16.44 -4.24
C PRO A 493 -17.53 -16.87 -5.26
N ASN A 494 -17.24 -16.86 -6.57
CA ASN A 494 -18.20 -17.23 -7.61
C ASN A 494 -17.60 -18.24 -8.59
N SER A 495 -18.29 -19.37 -8.77
CA SER A 495 -17.98 -20.39 -9.77
C SER A 495 -19.12 -20.49 -10.79
N GLN A 496 -18.82 -20.80 -12.05
CA GLN A 496 -19.85 -21.04 -13.06
C GLN A 496 -19.98 -22.53 -13.33
N LEU A 497 -21.21 -23.05 -13.29
CA LEU A 497 -21.56 -24.42 -13.63
C LEU A 497 -22.33 -24.43 -14.96
N LEU A 498 -21.80 -25.17 -15.93
CA LEU A 498 -22.49 -25.61 -17.14
C LEU A 498 -22.88 -27.08 -16.98
N VAL A 499 -24.13 -27.42 -17.24
CA VAL A 499 -24.61 -28.81 -17.34
C VAL A 499 -25.24 -29.00 -18.71
N PHE A 500 -24.86 -30.06 -19.43
CA PHE A 500 -25.42 -30.37 -20.76
C PHE A 500 -25.54 -31.86 -21.05
N TYR A 501 -26.34 -32.18 -22.06
CA TYR A 501 -26.47 -33.49 -22.67
C TYR A 501 -26.83 -33.35 -24.16
N ILE A 502 -26.72 -34.45 -24.91
CA ILE A 502 -27.07 -34.49 -26.33
C ILE A 502 -28.18 -35.52 -26.55
N ASP A 503 -29.32 -35.06 -27.08
CA ASP A 503 -30.46 -35.88 -27.52
C ASP A 503 -30.82 -35.48 -28.95
N LYS A 504 -30.90 -36.46 -29.87
CA LYS A 504 -31.25 -36.27 -31.30
C LYS A 504 -30.48 -35.13 -32.00
N GLY A 505 -29.20 -34.97 -31.66
CA GLY A 505 -28.31 -33.93 -32.23
C GLY A 505 -28.53 -32.51 -31.70
N LEU A 506 -29.37 -32.32 -30.67
CA LEU A 506 -29.56 -31.04 -29.99
C LEU A 506 -28.69 -30.97 -28.73
N PHE A 507 -27.99 -29.86 -28.53
CA PHE A 507 -27.19 -29.59 -27.32
C PHE A 507 -28.15 -29.02 -26.27
N LYS A 508 -28.66 -29.90 -25.42
CA LYS A 508 -29.63 -29.55 -24.37
C LYS A 508 -28.86 -29.27 -23.08
N TYR A 509 -29.03 -28.09 -22.52
CA TYR A 509 -28.15 -27.62 -21.45
C TYR A 509 -28.87 -26.63 -20.51
N CYS A 510 -28.21 -26.33 -19.40
CA CYS A 510 -28.57 -25.32 -18.42
C CYS A 510 -27.32 -24.81 -17.69
N GLU A 511 -27.34 -23.55 -17.25
CA GLU A 511 -26.21 -22.89 -16.56
C GLU A 511 -26.64 -22.26 -15.23
N MET A 512 -25.74 -22.26 -14.25
CA MET A 512 -25.95 -21.63 -12.94
C MET A 512 -24.64 -21.06 -12.40
N THR A 513 -24.67 -19.85 -11.85
CA THR A 513 -23.57 -19.33 -11.03
C THR A 513 -23.74 -19.85 -9.60
N ILE A 514 -22.70 -20.51 -9.08
CA ILE A 514 -22.61 -20.92 -7.69
C ILE A 514 -21.96 -19.78 -6.92
N HIS A 515 -22.73 -19.17 -6.01
CA HIS A 515 -22.28 -18.08 -5.14
C HIS A 515 -21.89 -18.68 -3.78
N LEU A 516 -20.59 -18.75 -3.51
CA LEU A 516 -20.04 -19.28 -2.27
C LEU A 516 -19.81 -18.15 -1.25
N PRO A 517 -19.85 -18.45 0.06
CA PRO A 517 -19.42 -17.50 1.08
C PRO A 517 -17.99 -17.02 0.82
N LYS A 518 -17.80 -15.69 0.76
CA LYS A 518 -16.49 -15.01 0.78
C LYS A 518 -15.73 -15.40 2.05
N THR A 519 -15.02 -16.53 2.07
CA THR A 519 -14.23 -17.00 3.21
C THR A 519 -13.00 -17.78 2.75
N PHE A 520 -11.96 -17.89 3.57
CA PHE A 520 -10.72 -18.59 3.20
C PHE A 520 -10.75 -20.08 3.61
N GLU A 521 -9.99 -20.93 2.91
CA GLU A 521 -9.81 -22.36 3.23
C GLU A 521 -8.95 -22.53 4.49
N ASN A 522 -7.84 -21.80 4.58
CA ASN A 522 -7.06 -21.65 5.80
C ASN A 522 -7.83 -20.79 6.82
N LYS A 523 -8.28 -21.40 7.93
CA LYS A 523 -9.03 -20.71 8.99
C LYS A 523 -8.12 -20.17 10.09
N LEU A 524 -8.23 -18.87 10.32
CA LEU A 524 -7.51 -18.11 11.34
C LEU A 524 -8.51 -17.50 12.32
N SER A 525 -8.26 -17.61 13.62
CA SER A 525 -9.02 -16.89 14.64
C SER A 525 -8.11 -16.42 15.78
N LEU A 526 -8.37 -15.21 16.28
CA LEU A 526 -7.61 -14.56 17.34
C LEU A 526 -8.58 -14.17 18.45
N VAL A 527 -8.62 -14.96 19.53
CA VAL A 527 -9.52 -14.72 20.67
C VAL A 527 -8.72 -14.09 21.80
N GLY A 528 -8.80 -12.77 21.92
CA GLY A 528 -8.30 -12.03 23.06
C GLY A 528 -9.42 -11.62 24.01
N PRO A 529 -9.11 -11.29 25.27
CA PRO A 529 -10.08 -10.64 26.12
C PRO A 529 -10.24 -9.21 25.61
N THR A 530 -11.43 -8.96 25.07
CA THR A 530 -11.90 -7.59 24.85
C THR A 530 -12.05 -6.89 26.21
N ARG A 531 -12.49 -7.60 27.29
CA ARG A 531 -12.59 -7.10 28.70
C ARG A 531 -11.32 -7.26 29.54
N ILE A 532 -10.75 -6.14 30.03
CA ILE A 532 -9.42 -6.05 30.65
C ILE A 532 -9.31 -4.88 31.67
N LYS A 533 -8.09 -4.49 32.11
CA LYS A 533 -7.77 -3.23 32.84
C LYS A 533 -6.36 -2.69 32.49
N PRO A 534 -6.13 -1.35 32.45
CA PRO A 534 -4.83 -0.65 32.30
C PRO A 534 -3.57 -1.29 32.90
N GLY A 535 -2.45 -1.27 32.15
CA GLY A 535 -1.10 -1.71 32.56
C GLY A 535 -0.89 -3.23 32.59
N GLN A 536 -1.98 -4.00 32.55
CA GLN A 536 -2.05 -5.44 32.73
C GLN A 536 -1.48 -6.24 31.53
N ASN A 537 -1.29 -7.56 31.71
CA ASN A 537 -0.89 -8.52 30.67
C ASN A 537 -2.10 -9.32 30.14
N ILE A 538 -2.22 -9.56 28.84
CA ILE A 538 -3.25 -10.40 28.20
C ILE A 538 -2.60 -11.68 27.72
N THR A 539 -3.38 -12.74 27.60
CA THR A 539 -3.10 -13.83 26.67
C THR A 539 -4.07 -13.74 25.50
N LEU A 540 -3.53 -13.62 24.29
CA LEU A 540 -4.26 -13.78 23.03
C LEU A 540 -4.22 -15.26 22.65
N ASN A 541 -5.37 -15.90 22.51
CA ASN A 541 -5.46 -17.27 22.03
C ASN A 541 -5.54 -17.26 20.50
N LEU A 542 -4.40 -17.48 19.85
CA LEU A 542 -4.29 -17.60 18.41
C LEU A 542 -4.56 -19.04 17.99
N LYS A 543 -5.52 -19.25 17.08
CA LYS A 543 -5.81 -20.55 16.46
C LYS A 543 -5.60 -20.46 14.95
N ALA A 544 -4.73 -21.31 14.44
CA ALA A 544 -4.38 -21.46 13.04
C ALA A 544 -3.99 -22.93 12.78
N GLN A 545 -3.91 -23.34 11.52
CA GLN A 545 -3.40 -24.68 11.20
C GLN A 545 -1.89 -24.79 11.50
N PRO A 546 -1.36 -25.94 11.95
CA PRO A 546 0.07 -26.17 12.09
C PRO A 546 0.85 -25.88 10.81
N ASN A 547 2.13 -25.52 10.94
CA ASN A 547 3.03 -25.08 9.88
C ASN A 547 2.61 -23.78 9.17
N SER A 548 1.57 -23.08 9.63
CA SER A 548 1.24 -21.74 9.13
C SER A 548 2.22 -20.70 9.65
N LEU A 549 2.63 -19.76 8.79
CA LEU A 549 3.23 -18.49 9.20
C LEU A 549 2.09 -17.48 9.39
N VAL A 550 1.93 -16.95 10.61
CA VAL A 550 0.91 -15.94 10.95
C VAL A 550 1.57 -14.59 11.13
N SER A 551 1.19 -13.62 10.30
CA SER A 551 1.54 -12.21 10.45
C SER A 551 0.46 -11.51 11.27
N ILE A 552 0.86 -10.84 12.36
CA ILE A 552 0.00 -10.02 13.22
C ILE A 552 0.40 -8.55 13.10
N THR A 553 -0.59 -7.67 13.19
CA THR A 553 -0.48 -6.21 13.20
C THR A 553 -1.50 -5.65 14.20
N ALA A 554 -1.10 -4.72 15.07
CA ALA A 554 -2.03 -3.99 15.93
C ALA A 554 -1.83 -2.48 15.75
N VAL A 555 -2.92 -1.74 15.54
CA VAL A 555 -2.88 -0.29 15.21
C VAL A 555 -3.83 0.48 16.11
N ASP A 556 -3.42 1.65 16.57
CA ASP A 556 -4.29 2.60 17.26
C ASP A 556 -5.36 3.13 16.27
N LYS A 557 -6.64 3.05 16.66
CA LYS A 557 -7.79 3.50 15.86
C LYS A 557 -7.66 4.96 15.41
N SER A 558 -6.98 5.81 16.18
CA SER A 558 -6.63 7.19 15.80
C SER A 558 -5.81 7.27 14.49
N VAL A 559 -4.89 6.33 14.27
CA VAL A 559 -4.07 6.26 13.05
C VAL A 559 -4.91 5.80 11.85
N LEU A 560 -5.89 4.93 12.10
CA LEU A 560 -6.81 4.42 11.08
C LEU A 560 -7.82 5.48 10.62
N LEU A 561 -8.19 6.41 11.51
CA LEU A 561 -9.00 7.58 11.19
C LEU A 561 -8.28 8.60 10.29
N LEU A 562 -6.95 8.66 10.35
CA LEU A 562 -6.15 9.47 9.42
C LEU A 562 -6.11 8.85 8.02
N ASN A 563 -5.69 7.58 7.92
CA ASN A 563 -5.57 6.91 6.62
C ASN A 563 -5.55 5.37 6.74
N SER A 564 -6.64 4.73 6.31
CA SER A 564 -6.82 3.28 6.33
C SER A 564 -6.50 2.56 5.00
N LYS A 565 -6.05 3.28 3.96
CA LYS A 565 -6.00 2.76 2.57
C LYS A 565 -4.97 1.65 2.31
N ASN A 566 -3.95 1.51 3.16
CA ASN A 566 -2.79 0.61 2.93
C ASN A 566 -2.84 -0.67 3.76
N ILE A 567 -4.02 -0.99 4.29
CA ILE A 567 -4.28 -2.18 5.08
C ILE A 567 -4.88 -3.25 4.18
N LEU A 568 -4.34 -4.46 4.27
CA LEU A 568 -4.86 -5.60 3.51
C LEU A 568 -6.22 -6.02 4.09
N GLN A 569 -7.28 -5.82 3.30
CA GLN A 569 -8.65 -6.16 3.69
C GLN A 569 -9.18 -7.34 2.88
N LYS A 570 -9.99 -8.18 3.53
CA LYS A 570 -10.66 -9.35 2.96
C LYS A 570 -11.41 -9.05 1.64
N ASP A 571 -12.15 -7.95 1.58
CA ASP A 571 -12.89 -7.57 0.36
C ASP A 571 -11.98 -7.16 -0.81
N ILE A 572 -10.80 -6.59 -0.55
CA ILE A 572 -9.83 -6.28 -1.63
C ILE A 572 -9.40 -7.58 -2.31
N ILE A 573 -9.08 -8.62 -1.52
CA ILE A 573 -8.69 -9.93 -2.04
C ILE A 573 -9.89 -10.59 -2.76
N MET A 574 -11.07 -10.62 -2.14
CA MET A 574 -12.26 -11.27 -2.72
C MET A 574 -12.74 -10.60 -4.02
N ASN A 575 -12.57 -9.29 -4.17
CA ASN A 575 -12.89 -8.57 -5.40
C ASN A 575 -11.81 -8.82 -6.49
N ASP A 576 -10.55 -8.93 -6.10
CA ASP A 576 -9.43 -9.30 -7.00
C ASP A 576 -9.54 -10.77 -7.50
N LEU A 577 -10.25 -11.65 -6.79
CA LEU A 577 -10.71 -12.95 -7.30
C LEU A 577 -11.91 -12.82 -8.28
N LEU A 578 -12.87 -11.93 -8.00
CA LEU A 578 -14.06 -11.71 -8.84
C LEU A 578 -13.75 -11.17 -10.24
N ASP A 579 -12.75 -10.28 -10.36
CA ASP A 579 -12.24 -9.76 -11.64
C ASP A 579 -11.58 -10.83 -12.51
N ASP A 580 -11.29 -12.01 -11.93
CA ASP A 580 -10.59 -13.09 -12.59
C ASP A 580 -11.50 -14.06 -13.36
N LYS A 581 -12.76 -13.71 -13.56
CA LYS A 581 -13.68 -14.42 -14.48
C LYS A 581 -13.12 -14.52 -15.91
N SER A 582 -13.64 -15.48 -16.67
CA SER A 582 -13.42 -15.57 -18.11
C SER A 582 -14.50 -14.78 -18.85
N TYR A 583 -14.18 -14.30 -20.04
CA TYR A 583 -15.04 -13.49 -20.90
C TYR A 583 -14.89 -13.92 -22.35
N THR A 584 -15.89 -13.61 -23.17
CA THR A 584 -15.94 -13.91 -24.61
C THR A 584 -16.26 -12.62 -25.38
N SER A 585 -15.62 -12.40 -26.53
CA SER A 585 -15.97 -11.25 -27.37
C SER A 585 -17.36 -11.47 -28.01
N PRO A 586 -18.29 -10.50 -27.94
CA PRO A 586 -19.51 -10.57 -28.75
C PRO A 586 -19.15 -10.52 -30.24
N VAL A 587 -19.88 -11.27 -31.06
CA VAL A 587 -19.66 -11.34 -32.50
C VAL A 587 -20.31 -10.12 -33.18
N ILE A 588 -19.49 -9.11 -33.49
CA ILE A 588 -19.97 -7.94 -34.24
C ILE A 588 -20.14 -8.32 -35.72
N ARG A 589 -21.35 -8.70 -36.09
CA ARG A 589 -21.94 -8.54 -37.43
C ARG A 589 -23.35 -7.97 -37.27
N GLY A 590 -23.77 -7.13 -38.23
CA GLY A 590 -25.02 -6.37 -38.12
C GLY A 590 -26.29 -7.23 -38.12
N SER A 591 -27.41 -6.59 -37.76
CA SER A 591 -28.76 -7.16 -37.59
C SER A 591 -28.93 -8.20 -36.46
N THR A 592 -29.36 -7.71 -35.29
CA THR A 592 -30.42 -8.27 -34.41
C THR A 592 -30.42 -9.77 -34.02
N SER A 593 -29.35 -10.51 -34.25
CA SER A 593 -29.30 -11.99 -34.10
C SER A 593 -28.07 -12.50 -33.33
N ALA A 594 -27.61 -11.72 -32.33
CA ALA A 594 -26.38 -11.97 -31.58
C ALA A 594 -26.59 -12.34 -30.09
N LEU A 595 -27.83 -12.64 -29.67
CA LEU A 595 -28.24 -12.69 -28.26
C LEU A 595 -28.51 -14.08 -27.67
N SER A 596 -27.85 -15.14 -28.14
CA SER A 596 -27.96 -16.46 -27.50
C SER A 596 -26.89 -17.47 -27.95
N SER A 597 -25.82 -17.67 -27.17
CA SER A 597 -24.79 -18.67 -27.47
C SER A 597 -24.22 -19.35 -26.21
N PRO A 598 -23.58 -20.54 -26.32
CA PRO A 598 -23.03 -21.32 -25.20
C PRO A 598 -22.00 -20.64 -24.31
N ASP A 599 -21.59 -19.43 -24.65
CA ASP A 599 -20.25 -18.95 -24.33
C ASP A 599 -20.29 -17.84 -23.25
N VAL A 600 -21.29 -16.97 -23.31
CA VAL A 600 -21.16 -15.60 -22.77
C VAL A 600 -21.29 -15.49 -21.23
N GLN A 601 -22.23 -16.20 -20.62
CA GLN A 601 -22.51 -16.16 -19.17
C GLN A 601 -21.46 -16.91 -18.32
N THR A 602 -21.06 -18.09 -18.79
CA THR A 602 -19.97 -18.90 -18.22
C THR A 602 -18.58 -18.36 -18.57
N GLY A 603 -18.47 -17.51 -19.59
CA GLY A 603 -17.20 -17.04 -20.14
C GLY A 603 -16.40 -18.13 -20.84
N LEU A 604 -17.04 -19.24 -21.21
CA LEU A 604 -16.46 -20.38 -21.93
C LEU A 604 -16.52 -20.14 -23.45
N VAL A 605 -15.81 -20.96 -24.21
CA VAL A 605 -15.91 -21.09 -25.66
C VAL A 605 -16.24 -22.55 -25.93
N ILE A 606 -17.38 -22.79 -26.57
CA ILE A 606 -17.80 -24.13 -26.95
C ILE A 606 -17.71 -24.30 -28.47
N LEU A 607 -17.00 -25.35 -28.88
CA LEU A 607 -16.95 -25.86 -30.24
C LEU A 607 -17.67 -27.21 -30.27
N THR A 608 -18.79 -27.26 -30.99
CA THR A 608 -19.62 -28.46 -31.15
C THR A 608 -20.41 -28.38 -32.44
N ASN A 609 -20.86 -29.52 -32.95
CA ASN A 609 -21.75 -29.63 -34.12
C ASN A 609 -23.25 -29.46 -33.79
N ALA A 610 -23.64 -29.12 -32.56
CA ALA A 610 -25.03 -28.99 -32.10
C ALA A 610 -25.43 -27.55 -31.64
N LYS A 611 -26.75 -27.26 -31.53
CA LYS A 611 -27.34 -25.89 -31.41
C LYS A 611 -27.86 -25.53 -29.98
N HIS A 612 -27.95 -24.23 -29.60
CA HIS A 612 -28.02 -23.76 -28.18
C HIS A 612 -28.51 -22.28 -27.94
N GLU A 613 -29.23 -21.92 -26.84
CA GLU A 613 -29.64 -20.53 -26.39
C GLU A 613 -29.80 -20.30 -24.80
N LYS A 614 -29.73 -19.08 -24.17
CA LYS A 614 -29.44 -18.75 -22.68
C LYS A 614 -30.53 -18.00 -21.80
N TYR A 615 -30.49 -17.67 -20.46
CA TYR A 615 -29.45 -17.16 -19.47
C TYR A 615 -29.52 -17.49 -17.89
N SER A 616 -29.77 -16.53 -16.93
CA SER A 616 -29.23 -16.46 -15.50
C SER A 616 -30.20 -15.93 -14.36
N PHE A 617 -29.92 -15.52 -13.06
CA PHE A 617 -28.75 -15.21 -12.16
C PHE A 617 -29.12 -14.96 -10.61
N LEU A 618 -28.14 -14.94 -9.64
CA LEU A 618 -28.05 -14.24 -8.28
C LEU A 618 -28.90 -14.69 -7.02
N GLU A 619 -28.70 -14.31 -5.72
CA GLU A 619 -27.54 -14.12 -4.76
C GLU A 619 -28.01 -13.80 -3.26
N ILE A 620 -27.10 -13.64 -2.24
CA ILE A 620 -27.15 -12.96 -0.87
C ILE A 620 -28.07 -13.48 0.31
N GLU A 621 -27.89 -13.33 1.66
CA GLU A 621 -26.83 -13.00 2.71
C GLU A 621 -27.29 -13.55 4.13
N LYS A 622 -26.91 -13.29 5.44
CA LYS A 622 -25.96 -12.55 6.38
C LYS A 622 -25.96 -13.32 7.77
N SER A 623 -25.56 -12.99 9.04
CA SER A 623 -24.88 -11.99 9.97
C SER A 623 -24.58 -12.72 11.35
N SER A 624 -24.12 -12.30 12.57
CA SER A 624 -23.46 -11.19 13.37
C SER A 624 -23.27 -11.70 14.88
N LEU A 625 -22.78 -11.11 16.02
CA LEU A 625 -22.14 -9.84 16.52
C LEU A 625 -21.61 -9.98 18.03
N ASP A 626 -20.86 -8.99 18.57
CA ASP A 626 -20.85 -8.36 19.96
C ASP A 626 -19.75 -8.56 21.12
N GLN A 627 -18.93 -7.50 21.36
CA GLN A 627 -18.38 -6.85 22.63
C GLN A 627 -17.30 -7.44 23.65
N MET A 628 -16.43 -6.70 24.42
CA MET A 628 -15.77 -5.32 24.38
C MET A 628 -14.72 -4.99 25.55
N TYR A 629 -13.88 -3.90 25.52
CA TYR A 629 -13.27 -3.03 26.63
C TYR A 629 -11.99 -3.28 27.58
N TYR A 630 -10.84 -2.54 27.40
CA TYR A 630 -10.06 -1.63 28.36
C TYR A 630 -8.52 -1.78 28.86
N ARG A 631 -7.46 -0.95 28.45
CA ARG A 631 -5.99 -0.89 28.90
C ARG A 631 -5.08 0.43 28.90
N VAL A 632 -3.74 0.37 29.28
CA VAL A 632 -2.60 1.41 29.30
C VAL A 632 -1.11 0.84 29.18
N ASP A 633 -0.04 1.61 28.72
CA ASP A 633 1.43 1.47 28.26
C ASP A 633 1.87 1.97 26.77
N PHE A 634 2.50 3.14 26.47
CA PHE A 634 2.46 3.90 25.14
C PHE A 634 3.15 3.42 23.80
N PRO A 635 2.41 3.39 22.64
CA PRO A 635 2.87 3.75 21.26
C PRO A 635 1.75 4.12 20.19
N GLU A 636 2.07 4.30 18.89
CA GLU A 636 1.10 4.43 17.75
C GLU A 636 0.74 3.10 17.03
N THR A 637 1.72 2.21 16.91
CA THR A 637 1.60 0.87 16.30
C THR A 637 2.22 -0.17 17.23
N TRP A 638 1.67 -1.37 17.23
CA TRP A 638 1.99 -2.43 18.18
C TRP A 638 2.01 -3.80 17.51
N LEU A 639 2.72 -4.75 18.12
CA LEU A 639 2.67 -6.18 17.77
C LEU A 639 2.86 -6.51 16.27
N TYR A 640 3.66 -5.71 15.53
CA TYR A 640 4.03 -5.99 14.14
C TYR A 640 5.05 -7.15 14.10
N LYS A 641 4.55 -8.39 14.03
CA LYS A 641 5.35 -9.62 14.16
C LYS A 641 4.84 -10.74 13.26
N ASP A 642 5.76 -11.60 12.84
CA ASP A 642 5.50 -12.82 12.09
C ASP A 642 5.83 -14.02 13.00
N LEU A 643 4.94 -15.02 13.06
CA LEU A 643 4.98 -16.13 14.02
C LEU A 643 4.73 -17.47 13.33
N GLU A 644 5.62 -18.45 13.49
CA GLU A 644 5.43 -19.81 12.99
C GLU A 644 4.63 -20.66 13.99
N ILE A 645 3.55 -21.27 13.51
CA ILE A 645 2.59 -21.99 14.35
C ILE A 645 2.87 -23.49 14.33
N THR A 646 3.45 -24.00 15.41
CA THR A 646 3.72 -25.44 15.60
C THR A 646 2.54 -26.20 16.24
N GLN A 647 1.62 -25.50 16.91
CA GLN A 647 0.47 -26.10 17.60
C GLN A 647 -0.84 -25.36 17.28
N PRO A 648 -1.99 -26.06 17.10
CA PRO A 648 -3.24 -25.45 16.62
C PRO A 648 -3.85 -24.33 17.50
N ASN A 649 -3.44 -24.23 18.76
CA ASN A 649 -3.88 -23.21 19.70
C ASN A 649 -2.65 -22.67 20.46
N THR A 650 -2.11 -21.54 20.01
CA THR A 650 -0.90 -20.92 20.55
C THR A 650 -1.28 -19.73 21.45
N PRO A 651 -1.07 -19.81 22.78
CA PRO A 651 -1.34 -18.70 23.69
C PRO A 651 -0.19 -17.68 23.65
N LEU A 652 -0.47 -16.48 23.15
CA LEU A 652 0.48 -15.38 23.04
C LEU A 652 0.25 -14.36 24.16
N THR A 653 1.10 -14.36 25.18
CA THR A 653 1.02 -13.41 26.30
C THR A 653 1.75 -12.11 25.98
N VAL A 654 1.06 -10.97 26.06
CA VAL A 654 1.59 -9.62 25.78
C VAL A 654 1.04 -8.54 26.73
N LYS A 655 1.82 -7.47 26.94
CA LYS A 655 1.39 -6.24 27.62
C LYS A 655 0.76 -5.27 26.58
N VAL A 656 -0.24 -4.48 26.97
CA VAL A 656 -1.03 -3.56 26.09
C VAL A 656 -1.04 -2.12 26.69
N LEU A 657 -1.74 -1.11 26.10
CA LEU A 657 -1.09 0.19 25.82
C LEU A 657 -1.81 1.54 26.16
N ASP A 658 -1.05 2.66 26.36
CA ASP A 658 -1.33 3.85 27.25
C ASP A 658 -2.45 4.74 26.80
N THR A 659 -2.38 4.99 25.51
CA THR A 659 -3.51 5.22 24.65
C THR A 659 -4.82 4.70 25.27
N VAL A 660 -5.55 5.58 25.95
CA VAL A 660 -7.00 5.46 26.13
C VAL A 660 -7.61 5.66 24.73
N THR A 661 -7.62 4.57 23.96
CA THR A 661 -7.94 4.48 22.52
C THR A 661 -8.67 3.17 22.21
N THR A 662 -8.78 2.77 20.95
CA THR A 662 -9.02 1.36 20.59
C THR A 662 -7.87 0.78 19.78
N TRP A 663 -7.40 -0.41 20.14
CA TRP A 663 -6.43 -1.18 19.36
C TRP A 663 -7.16 -2.13 18.42
N GLU A 664 -7.04 -1.95 17.11
CA GLU A 664 -7.55 -2.92 16.15
C GLU A 664 -6.44 -3.93 15.84
N LEU A 665 -6.63 -5.18 16.24
CA LEU A 665 -5.71 -6.29 15.97
C LEU A 665 -6.17 -7.02 14.70
N ARG A 666 -5.25 -7.10 13.74
CA ARG A 666 -5.43 -7.82 12.48
C ARG A 666 -4.40 -8.94 12.40
N ALA A 667 -4.79 -10.04 11.75
CA ALA A 667 -3.88 -11.12 11.44
C ALA A 667 -4.24 -11.78 10.12
N PHE A 668 -3.21 -12.26 9.41
CA PHE A 668 -3.35 -13.15 8.27
C PHE A 668 -2.33 -14.28 8.37
N SER A 669 -2.57 -15.37 7.65
CA SER A 669 -1.80 -16.61 7.74
C SER A 669 -1.52 -17.18 6.36
N VAL A 670 -0.35 -17.80 6.17
CA VAL A 670 -0.04 -18.57 4.96
C VAL A 670 0.39 -19.99 5.37
N ASN A 671 -0.25 -20.99 4.77
CA ASN A 671 -0.05 -22.42 5.02
C ASN A 671 0.33 -23.14 3.71
N ASP A 672 1.12 -24.21 3.81
CA ASP A 672 1.62 -24.97 2.65
C ASP A 672 0.50 -25.67 1.85
N GLU A 673 -0.55 -26.15 2.52
CA GLU A 673 -1.60 -26.98 1.92
C GLU A 673 -2.87 -26.15 1.61
N THR A 674 -3.32 -25.36 2.60
CA THR A 674 -4.58 -24.59 2.53
C THR A 674 -4.39 -23.14 2.09
N GLY A 675 -3.14 -22.68 1.90
CA GLY A 675 -2.83 -21.36 1.37
C GLY A 675 -3.08 -20.21 2.36
N PHE A 676 -3.52 -19.08 1.81
CA PHE A 676 -3.78 -17.85 2.55
C PHE A 676 -5.08 -17.90 3.38
N GLY A 677 -5.01 -17.37 4.59
CA GLY A 677 -6.15 -17.13 5.49
C GLY A 677 -6.05 -15.75 6.15
N MET A 678 -7.18 -15.25 6.64
CA MET A 678 -7.29 -13.99 7.37
C MET A 678 -8.36 -14.14 8.46
N LEU A 679 -8.31 -13.29 9.49
CA LEU A 679 -9.43 -13.15 10.41
C LEU A 679 -10.72 -12.78 9.64
N GLU A 680 -11.83 -13.42 10.00
CA GLU A 680 -13.15 -13.11 9.40
C GLU A 680 -13.69 -11.76 9.93
N GLU A 681 -13.36 -11.41 11.18
CA GLU A 681 -13.58 -10.10 11.83
C GLU A 681 -12.31 -9.70 12.61
N ASN A 682 -11.96 -8.40 12.62
CA ASN A 682 -10.78 -7.91 13.34
C ASN A 682 -11.07 -7.75 14.84
N LEU A 683 -10.08 -8.03 15.69
CA LEU A 683 -10.24 -7.99 17.14
C LEU A 683 -10.01 -6.57 17.67
N GLU A 684 -11.09 -5.84 17.98
CA GLU A 684 -11.00 -4.55 18.67
C GLU A 684 -10.79 -4.74 20.18
N ILE A 685 -9.61 -4.35 20.67
CA ILE A 685 -9.27 -4.26 22.09
C ILE A 685 -9.28 -2.79 22.48
N GLU A 686 -10.42 -2.32 23.01
CA GLU A 686 -10.53 -0.93 23.47
C GLU A 686 -9.66 -0.66 24.72
N ALA A 687 -9.38 0.60 25.00
CA ALA A 687 -8.58 1.11 26.09
C ALA A 687 -9.22 2.35 26.73
N PHE A 688 -9.61 2.25 28.01
CA PHE A 688 -10.47 3.21 28.68
C PHE A 688 -10.44 3.05 30.20
N GLN A 689 -10.53 4.14 30.96
CA GLN A 689 -10.88 4.07 32.38
C GLN A 689 -11.92 5.16 32.68
N PRO A 690 -12.83 4.97 33.65
CA PRO A 690 -13.99 5.86 33.80
C PRO A 690 -13.64 7.26 34.34
N PHE A 691 -12.44 7.44 34.87
CA PHE A 691 -11.91 8.72 35.34
C PHE A 691 -10.46 8.82 34.86
N PHE A 692 -10.14 9.82 34.02
CA PHE A 692 -8.78 9.97 33.48
C PHE A 692 -8.42 11.38 33.04
N ILE A 693 -7.11 11.63 32.98
CA ILE A 693 -6.47 12.83 32.49
C ILE A 693 -6.18 12.70 30.98
N SER A 694 -6.51 13.74 30.21
CA SER A 694 -6.11 13.92 28.82
C SER A 694 -5.36 15.24 28.69
N VAL A 695 -4.14 15.18 28.16
CA VAL A 695 -3.26 16.33 27.99
C VAL A 695 -3.11 16.64 26.50
N ASN A 696 -2.71 17.87 26.18
CA ASN A 696 -2.19 18.22 24.87
C ASN A 696 -0.87 18.97 25.04
N LEU A 697 0.22 18.43 24.51
CA LEU A 697 1.57 19.01 24.62
C LEU A 697 2.13 19.33 23.23
N PRO A 698 2.89 20.43 23.08
CA PRO A 698 3.66 20.70 21.86
C PRO A 698 4.80 19.68 21.69
N TYR A 699 5.27 19.52 20.45
CA TYR A 699 6.34 18.57 20.09
C TYR A 699 7.69 18.87 20.78
N ALA A 700 8.04 20.16 20.89
CA ALA A 700 9.23 20.65 21.58
C ALA A 700 8.99 22.11 22.00
N VAL A 701 9.78 22.58 22.97
CA VAL A 701 9.79 23.96 23.50
C VAL A 701 11.22 24.38 23.81
N LYS A 702 11.52 25.67 23.89
CA LYS A 702 12.83 26.14 24.36
C LYS A 702 12.81 26.39 25.87
N ARG A 703 13.98 26.34 26.51
CA ARG A 703 14.14 26.83 27.88
C ARG A 703 13.74 28.32 27.97
N GLY A 704 13.10 28.71 29.08
CA GLY A 704 12.65 30.09 29.30
C GLY A 704 11.30 30.48 28.67
N GLU A 705 10.82 29.75 27.65
CA GLU A 705 9.50 29.99 27.05
C GLU A 705 8.36 29.63 28.02
N THR A 706 7.33 30.48 28.12
CA THR A 706 6.14 30.20 28.94
C THR A 706 5.11 29.43 28.11
N VAL A 707 4.82 28.19 28.50
CA VAL A 707 3.98 27.22 27.78
C VAL A 707 2.65 27.05 28.50
N LYS A 708 1.53 27.20 27.78
CA LYS A 708 0.19 26.83 28.29
C LYS A 708 -0.07 25.34 28.04
N VAL A 709 -0.20 24.56 29.12
CA VAL A 709 -0.51 23.13 29.10
C VAL A 709 -1.97 22.94 29.55
N PRO A 710 -2.92 22.74 28.61
CA PRO A 710 -4.29 22.37 28.96
C PRO A 710 -4.35 20.91 29.40
N VAL A 711 -5.03 20.68 30.52
CA VAL A 711 -5.22 19.38 31.17
C VAL A 711 -6.73 19.17 31.34
N THR A 712 -7.32 18.33 30.51
CA THR A 712 -8.74 18.00 30.54
C THR A 712 -8.94 16.70 31.31
N ILE A 713 -9.79 16.69 32.33
CA ILE A 713 -10.15 15.46 33.04
C ILE A 713 -11.58 15.07 32.69
N PHE A 714 -11.75 13.79 32.37
CA PHE A 714 -13.02 13.17 32.02
C PHE A 714 -13.53 12.37 33.22
N ASN A 715 -14.79 12.60 33.61
CA ASN A 715 -15.52 11.86 34.63
C ASN A 715 -16.73 11.15 34.00
N TYR A 716 -16.58 9.88 33.65
CA TYR A 716 -17.64 9.01 33.14
C TYR A 716 -18.31 8.15 34.23
N LEU A 717 -18.25 8.61 35.48
CA LEU A 717 -19.06 8.08 36.59
C LEU A 717 -20.41 8.82 36.66
N ARG A 718 -21.36 8.23 37.39
CA ARG A 718 -22.74 8.74 37.55
C ARG A 718 -22.87 9.91 38.53
N GLU A 719 -21.79 10.26 39.21
CA GLU A 719 -21.74 11.27 40.27
C GLU A 719 -20.76 12.38 39.91
N GLN A 720 -21.06 13.60 40.32
CA GLN A 720 -20.12 14.74 40.21
C GLN A 720 -18.97 14.53 41.19
N LEU A 721 -17.74 14.65 40.70
CA LEU A 721 -16.54 14.48 41.50
C LEU A 721 -15.78 15.80 41.60
N GLN A 722 -15.52 16.25 42.83
CA GLN A 722 -14.50 17.27 43.06
C GLN A 722 -13.12 16.60 43.05
N SER A 723 -12.23 17.07 42.17
CA SER A 723 -10.88 16.53 42.02
C SER A 723 -9.81 17.60 42.25
N ASN A 724 -8.80 17.25 43.04
CA ASN A 724 -7.54 17.95 43.11
C ASN A 724 -6.66 17.50 41.94
N VAL A 725 -6.34 18.43 41.05
CA VAL A 725 -5.52 18.22 39.87
C VAL A 725 -4.15 18.82 40.14
N SER A 726 -3.14 17.99 40.36
CA SER A 726 -1.77 18.45 40.54
C SER A 726 -0.85 18.10 39.39
N MET A 727 -0.29 19.11 38.75
CA MET A 727 0.95 18.95 37.99
C MET A 727 2.13 18.96 38.97
N ILE A 728 3.05 18.02 38.79
CA ILE A 728 4.23 17.78 39.60
C ILE A 728 5.43 17.81 38.65
N GLY A 729 6.40 18.67 38.94
CA GLY A 729 7.72 18.63 38.35
C GLY A 729 8.73 18.07 39.35
N ARG A 730 9.83 17.50 38.84
CA ARG A 730 11.02 17.38 39.69
C ARG A 730 11.58 18.77 39.98
N SER A 731 12.18 18.96 41.14
CA SER A 731 12.81 20.24 41.49
C SER A 731 13.87 20.61 40.44
N LYS A 732 13.75 21.84 39.91
CA LYS A 732 14.52 22.42 38.79
C LYS A 732 14.15 22.01 37.36
N ASP A 733 13.17 21.12 37.11
CA ASP A 733 12.77 20.81 35.72
C ASP A 733 12.04 21.99 35.05
N PHE A 734 11.09 22.60 35.76
CA PHE A 734 10.31 23.76 35.31
C PHE A 734 9.76 24.57 36.52
N GLU A 735 9.38 25.82 36.29
CA GLU A 735 8.62 26.65 37.23
C GLU A 735 7.17 26.86 36.75
N PHE A 736 6.27 27.22 37.67
CA PHE A 736 4.88 27.55 37.34
C PHE A 736 4.64 29.06 37.29
N VAL A 737 3.97 29.54 36.24
CA VAL A 737 3.73 30.96 35.95
C VAL A 737 2.24 31.32 36.16
N ASN A 738 1.96 32.58 36.53
CA ASN A 738 0.60 33.10 36.73
C ASN A 738 0.19 34.05 35.60
N GLU A 739 -1.11 34.07 35.26
CA GLU A 739 -1.65 35.10 34.37
C GLU A 739 -1.71 36.45 35.10
N GLY A 740 -1.12 37.49 34.51
CA GLY A 740 -1.14 38.86 35.02
C GLY A 740 0.06 39.28 35.90
N ASN A 741 0.75 38.35 36.57
CA ASN A 741 1.86 38.69 37.48
C ASN A 741 3.21 38.15 36.98
N VAL A 742 4.04 39.05 36.43
CA VAL A 742 5.43 38.76 36.01
C VAL A 742 6.41 38.79 37.20
N ALA A 743 6.00 39.35 38.35
CA ALA A 743 6.85 39.60 39.53
C ALA A 743 6.36 38.91 40.82
N GLY A 744 5.59 37.82 40.72
CA GLY A 744 4.96 37.19 41.89
C GLY A 744 4.48 35.75 41.65
N ALA A 745 5.41 34.81 41.77
CA ALA A 745 5.16 33.39 42.00
C ALA A 745 6.21 32.88 43.00
N GLU A 746 5.82 31.96 43.89
CA GLU A 746 6.75 31.43 44.90
C GLU A 746 7.81 30.55 44.22
N GLN A 747 9.06 31.03 44.24
CA GLN A 747 10.19 30.26 43.72
C GLN A 747 10.32 28.97 44.54
N ASN A 748 10.32 27.83 43.84
CA ASN A 748 10.30 26.45 44.36
C ASN A 748 8.92 25.78 44.59
N GLU A 749 7.81 26.24 43.99
CA GLU A 749 6.64 25.36 43.77
C GLU A 749 7.01 24.17 42.86
N THR A 750 7.28 22.99 43.44
CA THR A 750 7.49 21.74 42.68
C THR A 750 6.18 21.04 42.28
N LYS A 751 5.08 21.45 42.89
CA LYS A 751 3.73 20.91 42.68
C LYS A 751 2.73 22.06 42.73
N ARG A 752 1.93 22.23 41.68
CA ARG A 752 0.79 23.16 41.67
C ARG A 752 -0.51 22.38 41.54
N SER A 753 -1.48 22.72 42.38
CA SER A 753 -2.81 22.08 42.44
C SER A 753 -3.92 23.02 41.95
N LEU A 754 -4.87 22.48 41.18
CA LEU A 754 -6.13 23.12 40.79
C LEU A 754 -7.29 22.27 41.30
N MET A 755 -8.26 22.86 41.99
CA MET A 755 -9.49 22.17 42.37
C MET A 755 -10.52 22.30 41.24
N LEU A 756 -10.93 21.18 40.65
CA LEU A 756 -11.94 21.12 39.59
C LEU A 756 -13.12 20.24 40.02
N ASP A 757 -14.33 20.80 40.04
CA ASP A 757 -15.58 20.04 40.15
C ASP A 757 -15.97 19.54 38.76
N ILE A 758 -15.95 18.22 38.55
CA ILE A 758 -16.13 17.58 37.25
C ILE A 758 -17.49 16.89 37.26
N PRO A 759 -18.49 17.38 36.49
CA PRO A 759 -19.83 16.82 36.50
C PRO A 759 -19.88 15.35 36.06
N ALA A 760 -20.94 14.65 36.46
CA ALA A 760 -21.19 13.28 36.03
C ALA A 760 -21.29 13.15 34.50
N ASN A 761 -20.70 12.09 33.94
CA ASN A 761 -20.61 11.84 32.48
C ASN A 761 -20.07 13.02 31.66
N ASN A 762 -19.15 13.82 32.22
CA ASN A 762 -18.69 15.06 31.60
C ASN A 762 -17.19 15.33 31.85
N ALA A 763 -16.65 16.40 31.26
CA ALA A 763 -15.26 16.81 31.39
C ALA A 763 -15.10 18.25 31.90
N ARG A 764 -13.94 18.55 32.49
CA ARG A 764 -13.51 19.91 32.85
C ARG A 764 -12.02 20.07 32.64
N SER A 765 -11.61 21.22 32.10
CA SER A 765 -10.21 21.54 31.82
C SER A 765 -9.63 22.49 32.86
N GLY A 766 -8.41 22.20 33.31
CA GLY A 766 -7.51 23.15 33.95
C GLY A 766 -6.40 23.56 32.99
N ILE A 767 -5.73 24.68 33.26
CA ILE A 767 -4.57 25.14 32.48
C ILE A 767 -3.42 25.36 33.45
N PHE A 768 -2.29 24.70 33.19
CA PHE A 768 -1.03 24.96 33.86
C PHE A 768 -0.15 25.78 32.92
N MET A 769 0.38 26.90 33.42
CA MET A 769 1.44 27.63 32.73
C MET A 769 2.77 27.24 33.33
N ILE A 770 3.67 26.70 32.51
CA ILE A 770 5.00 26.27 32.93
C ILE A 770 6.07 27.00 32.12
N ARG A 771 7.23 27.25 32.73
CA ARG A 771 8.45 27.66 32.06
C ARG A 771 9.54 26.62 32.33
N PRO A 772 10.04 25.90 31.32
CA PRO A 772 11.13 24.96 31.51
C PRO A 772 12.40 25.64 32.00
N GLN A 773 13.11 25.00 32.93
CA GLN A 773 14.33 25.51 33.56
C GLN A 773 15.56 24.60 33.32
N ARG A 774 15.37 23.30 33.07
CA ARG A 774 16.46 22.40 32.60
C ARG A 774 16.27 22.00 31.14
N VAL A 775 17.38 21.92 30.41
CA VAL A 775 17.47 21.43 29.04
C VAL A 775 17.31 19.90 28.98
N GLY A 776 16.86 19.36 27.84
CA GLY A 776 16.74 17.93 27.58
C GLY A 776 15.30 17.41 27.67
N LEU A 777 15.14 16.15 28.07
CA LEU A 777 13.81 15.61 28.36
C LEU A 777 13.45 15.91 29.83
N ILE A 778 12.37 16.67 30.04
CA ILE A 778 11.77 16.85 31.37
C ILE A 778 10.57 15.93 31.51
N ASP A 779 10.39 15.39 32.72
CA ASP A 779 9.26 14.52 33.06
C ASP A 779 8.16 15.38 33.70
N ILE A 780 7.01 15.49 33.02
CA ILE A 780 5.80 16.18 33.51
C ILE A 780 4.84 15.12 34.06
N GLU A 781 4.76 15.02 35.38
CA GLU A 781 3.79 14.17 36.08
C GLU A 781 2.51 14.97 36.33
N ILE A 782 1.36 14.43 35.95
CA ILE A 782 0.05 15.03 36.25
C ILE A 782 -0.78 13.99 36.99
N THR A 783 -1.36 14.42 38.10
CA THR A 783 -2.15 13.61 39.01
C THR A 783 -3.53 14.24 39.18
N ALA A 784 -4.57 13.42 39.15
CA ALA A 784 -5.93 13.84 39.41
C ALA A 784 -6.48 12.94 40.51
N THR A 785 -6.75 13.50 41.69
CA THR A 785 -7.28 12.73 42.83
C THR A 785 -8.63 13.27 43.24
N SER A 786 -9.60 12.37 43.42
CA SER A 786 -10.88 12.62 44.07
C SER A 786 -11.03 11.59 45.21
N GLY A 787 -12.01 11.77 46.10
CA GLY A 787 -12.13 10.96 47.32
C GLY A 787 -12.35 9.44 47.10
N VAL A 788 -12.68 9.02 45.88
CA VAL A 788 -12.97 7.62 45.52
C VAL A 788 -12.11 7.10 44.35
N VAL A 789 -11.54 8.00 43.53
CA VAL A 789 -10.79 7.65 42.31
C VAL A 789 -9.59 8.55 42.10
N SER A 790 -8.54 8.01 41.49
CA SER A 790 -7.33 8.74 41.13
C SER A 790 -6.76 8.27 39.80
N ASP A 791 -6.29 9.20 39.00
CA ASP A 791 -5.48 8.92 37.80
C ASP A 791 -4.12 9.62 37.88
N ARG A 792 -3.13 9.07 37.17
CA ARG A 792 -1.81 9.68 37.01
C ARG A 792 -1.26 9.39 35.61
N VAL A 793 -0.89 10.46 34.92
CA VAL A 793 -0.22 10.41 33.61
C VAL A 793 1.18 11.00 33.73
N LEU A 794 2.15 10.38 33.06
CA LEU A 794 3.52 10.88 32.94
C LEU A 794 3.82 11.14 31.47
N HIS A 795 4.11 12.40 31.12
CA HIS A 795 4.54 12.77 29.77
C HIS A 795 5.96 13.32 29.78
N LYS A 796 6.67 13.12 28.67
CA LYS A 796 8.00 13.72 28.46
C LYS A 796 7.87 14.92 27.53
N LEU A 797 8.34 16.08 27.97
CA LEU A 797 8.44 17.27 27.13
C LEU A 797 9.90 17.47 26.74
N LYS A 798 10.15 17.75 25.45
CA LYS A 798 11.49 18.05 24.94
C LYS A 798 11.76 19.55 25.09
N VAL A 799 12.76 19.88 25.89
CA VAL A 799 13.28 21.23 26.11
C VAL A 799 14.60 21.37 25.35
N GLU A 800 14.65 22.34 24.44
CA GLU A 800 15.85 22.68 23.69
C GLU A 800 16.59 23.86 24.36
N PRO A 801 17.93 23.91 24.33
CA PRO A 801 18.70 25.01 24.89
C PRO A 801 18.51 26.29 24.07
N GLU A 802 18.61 27.42 24.75
CA GLU A 802 18.88 28.72 24.13
C GLU A 802 20.35 28.84 23.68
N GLY A 803 20.65 29.82 22.81
CA GLY A 803 22.01 30.10 22.34
C GLY A 803 22.49 29.18 21.21
N VAL A 804 23.81 29.00 21.14
CA VAL A 804 24.53 28.22 20.11
C VAL A 804 25.55 27.32 20.81
N VAL A 805 25.70 26.08 20.34
CA VAL A 805 26.61 25.09 20.96
C VAL A 805 28.06 25.35 20.53
N HIS A 806 28.92 25.63 21.50
CA HIS A 806 30.37 25.72 21.32
C HIS A 806 31.06 24.55 22.03
N ASN A 807 31.83 23.76 21.28
CA ASN A 807 32.70 22.73 21.85
C ASN A 807 34.13 23.29 22.04
N ARG A 808 34.96 22.65 22.88
CA ARG A 808 36.40 22.92 22.98
C ARG A 808 37.15 21.60 23.27
N LYS A 809 38.28 21.34 22.59
CA LYS A 809 39.06 20.10 22.77
C LYS A 809 40.56 20.34 22.96
N GLN A 810 41.14 19.61 23.92
CA GLN A 810 42.57 19.54 24.21
C GLN A 810 43.05 18.10 23.97
N GLU A 811 44.21 17.94 23.34
CA GLU A 811 44.76 16.65 22.89
C GLU A 811 46.26 16.58 23.17
N VAL A 812 46.78 15.40 23.52
CA VAL A 812 48.22 15.14 23.73
C VAL A 812 48.58 13.74 23.24
N LEU A 813 49.62 13.63 22.42
CA LEU A 813 50.22 12.35 22.04
C LEU A 813 51.28 11.92 23.06
N ILE A 814 51.12 10.72 23.65
CA ILE A 814 52.08 10.18 24.64
C ILE A 814 52.90 9.06 23.99
N SER A 815 54.14 9.36 23.58
CA SER A 815 55.08 8.33 23.12
C SER A 815 55.97 7.85 24.25
N LEU A 816 55.82 6.58 24.65
CA LEU A 816 56.66 5.92 25.67
C LEU A 816 58.02 5.43 25.12
N SER A 817 58.38 5.80 23.88
CA SER A 817 59.56 5.29 23.18
C SER A 817 60.92 5.66 23.81
N GLN A 818 60.96 6.67 24.69
CA GLN A 818 62.22 7.14 25.31
C GLN A 818 62.12 7.49 26.81
N ILE A 819 60.93 7.46 27.45
CA ILE A 819 60.72 7.93 28.84
C ILE A 819 59.83 6.95 29.61
N LYS A 820 60.22 6.59 30.85
CA LYS A 820 59.55 5.58 31.67
C LYS A 820 58.20 5.99 32.28
N SER A 821 57.95 7.29 32.41
CA SER A 821 56.71 7.86 32.94
C SER A 821 56.59 9.33 32.54
N ASN A 822 55.41 9.76 32.11
CA ASN A 822 55.12 11.16 31.81
C ASN A 822 53.75 11.53 32.40
N GLN A 823 53.58 12.78 32.83
CA GLN A 823 52.36 13.27 33.49
C GLN A 823 51.94 14.60 32.88
N THR A 824 50.69 14.70 32.44
CA THR A 824 50.14 15.87 31.75
C THR A 824 48.80 16.28 32.37
N THR A 825 48.64 17.57 32.63
CA THR A 825 47.45 18.15 33.25
C THR A 825 46.70 19.00 32.23
N PHE A 826 45.38 18.80 32.14
CA PHE A 826 44.49 19.58 31.30
C PHE A 826 43.74 20.63 32.14
N GLN A 827 43.42 21.79 31.57
CA GLN A 827 42.61 22.82 32.22
C GLN A 827 41.45 23.22 31.30
N ALA A 828 40.22 22.97 31.74
CA ALA A 828 39.03 23.31 30.98
C ALA A 828 38.67 24.79 31.16
N GLU A 829 38.94 25.61 30.14
CA GLU A 829 38.47 26.99 30.06
C GLU A 829 36.96 27.01 29.75
N ILE A 830 36.15 27.24 30.77
CA ILE A 830 34.70 27.44 30.65
C ILE A 830 34.42 28.91 30.31
N PRO A 831 33.72 29.23 29.20
CA PRO A 831 33.38 30.61 28.83
C PRO A 831 32.47 31.30 29.88
N ALA A 832 32.64 32.61 30.05
CA ALA A 832 31.86 33.39 31.03
C ALA A 832 30.40 33.64 30.61
N ASP A 833 30.10 33.42 29.33
CA ASP A 833 28.81 33.53 28.67
C ASP A 833 28.12 32.16 28.48
N ILE A 834 28.62 31.10 29.12
CA ILE A 834 28.07 29.74 28.99
C ILE A 834 26.62 29.65 29.47
N VAL A 835 25.80 28.96 28.66
CA VAL A 835 24.43 28.56 28.96
C VAL A 835 24.46 27.51 30.09
N PRO A 836 23.93 27.75 31.31
CA PRO A 836 24.06 26.79 32.42
C PRO A 836 23.34 25.45 32.15
N ASP A 837 23.85 24.36 32.71
CA ASP A 837 23.43 22.97 32.44
C ASP A 837 23.64 22.54 30.96
N SER A 838 24.58 23.16 30.23
CA SER A 838 24.99 22.74 28.87
C SER A 838 26.41 22.15 28.82
N GLU A 839 27.17 22.30 29.90
CA GLU A 839 28.54 21.84 30.03
C GLU A 839 28.66 20.31 30.19
N TYR A 840 29.63 19.72 29.48
CA TYR A 840 30.04 18.33 29.66
C TYR A 840 31.53 18.18 29.31
N LEU A 841 32.20 17.22 29.94
CA LEU A 841 33.60 16.89 29.67
C LEU A 841 33.70 15.42 29.28
N GLN A 842 34.41 15.14 28.18
CA GLN A 842 34.65 13.80 27.67
C GLN A 842 36.16 13.56 27.58
N LEU A 843 36.62 12.43 28.13
CA LEU A 843 38.01 11.99 28.07
C LEU A 843 38.07 10.67 27.29
N THR A 844 38.99 10.59 26.32
CA THR A 844 39.26 9.39 25.52
C THR A 844 40.76 9.11 25.58
N VAL A 845 41.14 7.84 25.77
CA VAL A 845 42.55 7.40 25.79
C VAL A 845 42.64 6.11 24.99
N SER A 846 43.44 6.10 23.93
CA SER A 846 43.61 4.94 23.04
C SER A 846 45.09 4.62 22.79
N GLY A 847 45.37 3.38 22.38
CA GLY A 847 46.72 2.84 22.15
C GLY A 847 47.24 2.97 20.72
N ASP A 848 46.44 3.47 19.79
CA ASP A 848 46.80 3.71 18.39
C ASP A 848 46.62 5.20 18.03
N VAL A 849 47.39 5.71 17.08
CA VAL A 849 47.31 7.10 16.57
C VAL A 849 45.97 7.35 15.87
N MET A 850 45.40 6.33 15.24
CA MET A 850 44.00 6.35 14.76
C MET A 850 42.99 5.85 15.79
N GLY A 851 43.45 5.32 16.94
CA GLY A 851 42.59 4.66 17.92
C GLY A 851 41.51 5.55 18.51
N SER A 852 41.80 6.84 18.76
CA SER A 852 40.79 7.82 19.18
C SER A 852 39.70 8.05 18.12
N THR A 853 40.07 8.03 16.83
CA THR A 853 39.17 8.10 15.67
C THR A 853 38.35 6.81 15.54
N LEU A 854 38.98 5.65 15.73
CA LEU A 854 38.39 4.31 15.61
C LEU A 854 37.36 4.03 16.73
N GLU A 855 37.71 4.32 17.98
CA GLU A 855 36.82 4.17 19.14
C GLU A 855 35.62 5.13 19.08
N ASN A 856 35.77 6.28 18.43
CA ASN A 856 34.70 7.27 18.24
C ASN A 856 34.02 7.21 16.86
N LEU A 857 34.22 6.15 16.07
CA LEU A 857 33.49 6.01 14.79
C LEU A 857 31.96 6.01 15.01
N ASP A 858 31.45 5.46 16.11
CA ASP A 858 30.01 5.47 16.39
C ASP A 858 29.45 6.88 16.67
N ASN A 859 30.32 7.81 17.12
CA ASN A 859 30.05 9.23 17.32
C ASN A 859 30.27 10.08 16.04
N LEU A 860 31.11 9.61 15.11
CA LEU A 860 31.27 10.21 13.77
C LEU A 860 30.20 9.74 12.77
N VAL A 861 29.69 8.52 12.92
CA VAL A 861 28.52 7.98 12.19
C VAL A 861 27.26 8.66 12.73
N GLN A 862 26.97 9.85 12.20
CA GLN A 862 25.85 10.70 12.60
C GLN A 862 24.71 10.67 11.58
N LYS A 863 23.45 10.67 12.05
CA LYS A 863 22.27 10.73 11.17
C LYS A 863 22.25 12.10 10.45
N PRO A 864 22.25 12.13 9.11
CA PRO A 864 22.21 13.38 8.36
C PRO A 864 20.97 14.24 8.66
N LYS A 865 21.15 15.55 8.62
CA LYS A 865 20.20 16.58 9.08
C LYS A 865 20.57 17.94 8.48
N GLY A 866 19.62 18.87 8.46
CA GLY A 866 19.83 20.25 7.99
C GLY A 866 19.66 20.43 6.49
N CYS A 867 20.00 21.63 6.01
CA CYS A 867 19.94 22.02 4.60
C CYS A 867 20.88 21.17 3.71
N GLY A 868 20.83 21.33 2.38
CA GLY A 868 21.59 20.48 1.45
C GLY A 868 23.11 20.52 1.63
N GLU A 869 23.65 21.58 2.24
CA GLU A 869 25.05 21.71 2.63
C GLU A 869 25.34 20.94 3.94
N GLN A 870 24.58 21.22 5.00
CA GLN A 870 24.69 20.54 6.30
C GLN A 870 24.44 19.03 6.20
N ASN A 871 23.48 18.60 5.39
CA ASN A 871 23.19 17.20 5.14
C ASN A 871 24.40 16.48 4.53
N MET A 872 25.15 17.14 3.63
CA MET A 872 26.40 16.62 3.07
C MET A 872 27.56 16.60 4.07
N ILE A 873 27.64 17.58 4.98
CA ILE A 873 28.64 17.59 6.08
C ILE A 873 28.52 16.33 6.96
N TYR A 874 27.29 15.83 7.19
CA TYR A 874 27.09 14.56 7.90
C TYR A 874 27.17 13.32 6.98
N LEU A 875 26.79 13.43 5.70
CA LEU A 875 26.75 12.29 4.78
C LEU A 875 28.14 11.87 4.29
N ALA A 876 29.04 12.81 4.01
CA ALA A 876 30.38 12.52 3.51
C ALA A 876 31.23 11.69 4.50
N PRO A 877 31.30 12.03 5.82
CA PRO A 877 31.97 11.19 6.81
C PRO A 877 31.42 9.77 6.91
N ASN A 878 30.09 9.59 6.89
CA ASN A 878 29.48 8.25 6.90
C ASN A 878 30.01 7.36 5.75
N ILE A 879 30.20 7.93 4.55
CA ILE A 879 30.72 7.20 3.38
C ILE A 879 32.21 6.86 3.55
N LEU A 880 33.03 7.82 4.02
CA LEU A 880 34.47 7.59 4.26
C LEU A 880 34.73 6.58 5.39
N ILE A 881 33.84 6.52 6.38
CA ILE A 881 33.89 5.51 7.44
C ILE A 881 33.57 4.12 6.87
N MET A 882 32.61 4.00 5.95
CA MET A 882 32.35 2.73 5.25
C MET A 882 33.51 2.32 4.33
N ASP A 883 34.12 3.26 3.58
CA ASP A 883 35.37 3.03 2.82
C ASP A 883 36.46 2.46 3.75
N HIS A 884 36.60 3.02 4.96
CA HIS A 884 37.59 2.57 5.93
C HIS A 884 37.26 1.21 6.56
N LEU A 885 36.02 0.99 7.02
CA LEU A 885 35.59 -0.28 7.63
C LEU A 885 35.73 -1.46 6.67
N GLN A 886 35.36 -1.28 5.39
CA GLN A 886 35.60 -2.28 4.36
C GLN A 886 37.10 -2.58 4.21
N SER A 887 37.96 -1.56 4.22
CA SER A 887 39.41 -1.74 4.13
C SER A 887 40.03 -2.50 5.32
N LEU A 888 39.37 -2.53 6.48
CA LEU A 888 39.75 -3.34 7.65
C LEU A 888 39.24 -4.78 7.56
N GLU A 889 38.03 -4.96 7.02
CA GLU A 889 37.43 -6.28 6.75
C GLU A 889 38.23 -7.06 5.69
N GLU A 890 38.61 -6.41 4.60
CA GLU A 890 39.51 -6.94 3.56
C GLU A 890 40.91 -7.32 4.10
N ARG A 891 41.31 -6.76 5.25
CA ARG A 891 42.58 -7.05 5.95
C ARG A 891 42.44 -8.03 7.11
N MET A 892 41.27 -8.67 7.27
CA MET A 892 40.95 -9.61 8.35
C MET A 892 41.09 -9.01 9.77
N MET A 893 40.89 -7.70 9.93
CA MET A 893 40.96 -6.99 11.22
C MET A 893 39.57 -6.62 11.79
N ALA A 894 38.49 -7.05 11.12
CA ALA A 894 37.12 -6.75 11.53
C ALA A 894 36.65 -7.57 12.75
N THR A 895 35.70 -7.00 13.50
CA THR A 895 35.02 -7.62 14.65
C THR A 895 33.49 -7.54 14.51
N ASN A 896 32.75 -8.20 15.40
CA ASN A 896 31.29 -8.12 15.46
C ASN A 896 30.76 -6.70 15.77
N ALA A 897 31.60 -5.77 16.23
CA ALA A 897 31.21 -4.37 16.43
C ALA A 897 31.22 -3.59 15.10
N SER A 898 32.21 -3.83 14.23
CA SER A 898 32.33 -3.15 12.93
C SER A 898 31.20 -3.47 11.96
N SER A 899 30.62 -4.67 12.01
CA SER A 899 29.48 -5.03 11.15
C SER A 899 28.19 -4.30 11.53
N GLY A 900 27.89 -4.16 12.83
CA GLY A 900 26.76 -3.36 13.31
C GLY A 900 26.91 -1.86 12.99
N LEU A 901 28.13 -1.33 13.12
CA LEU A 901 28.46 0.04 12.73
C LEU A 901 28.33 0.26 11.21
N MET A 902 28.76 -0.71 10.40
CA MET A 902 28.60 -0.69 8.94
C MET A 902 27.12 -0.64 8.53
N GLU A 903 26.25 -1.40 9.21
CA GLU A 903 24.81 -1.33 8.97
C GLU A 903 24.21 0.03 9.38
N LYS A 904 24.59 0.57 10.55
CA LYS A 904 24.19 1.92 10.99
C LYS A 904 24.60 3.01 9.99
N ALA A 905 25.86 3.00 9.54
CA ALA A 905 26.37 3.94 8.55
C ALA A 905 25.66 3.82 7.19
N LYS A 906 25.32 2.59 6.78
CA LYS A 906 24.55 2.32 5.56
C LYS A 906 23.10 2.83 5.64
N GLN A 907 22.42 2.65 6.78
CA GLN A 907 21.11 3.24 7.03
C GLN A 907 21.17 4.79 7.03
N PHE A 908 22.26 5.37 7.54
CA PHE A 908 22.47 6.82 7.51
C PHE A 908 22.82 7.35 6.12
N LEU A 909 23.50 6.56 5.27
CA LEU A 909 23.67 6.86 3.85
C LEU A 909 22.32 6.89 3.11
N ASP A 910 21.45 5.90 3.33
CA ASP A 910 20.10 5.90 2.73
C ASP A 910 19.29 7.15 3.12
N VAL A 911 19.35 7.54 4.40
CA VAL A 911 18.66 8.71 4.96
C VAL A 911 19.24 10.03 4.40
N GLY A 912 20.56 10.15 4.34
CA GLY A 912 21.21 11.35 3.79
C GLY A 912 20.99 11.49 2.29
N TYR A 913 20.98 10.39 1.54
CA TYR A 913 20.61 10.35 0.13
C TYR A 913 19.15 10.76 -0.09
N GLN A 914 18.21 10.22 0.70
CA GLN A 914 16.80 10.65 0.70
C GLN A 914 16.68 12.17 0.90
N GLN A 915 17.36 12.71 1.90
CA GLN A 915 17.30 14.13 2.23
C GLN A 915 17.98 15.00 1.17
N GLN A 916 19.07 14.54 0.56
CA GLN A 916 19.79 15.30 -0.47
C GLN A 916 19.00 15.41 -1.79
N LEU A 917 18.18 14.40 -2.13
CA LEU A 917 17.31 14.46 -3.31
C LEU A 917 16.26 15.59 -3.23
N ALA A 918 15.83 15.98 -2.02
CA ALA A 918 14.93 17.13 -1.83
C ALA A 918 15.54 18.48 -2.27
N TYR A 919 16.87 18.55 -2.40
CA TYR A 919 17.60 19.76 -2.78
C TYR A 919 18.08 19.75 -4.25
N ARG A 920 17.74 18.70 -5.02
CA ARG A 920 18.07 18.54 -6.44
C ARG A 920 17.09 19.32 -7.33
N HIS A 921 17.62 20.01 -8.33
CA HIS A 921 16.87 20.72 -9.37
C HIS A 921 16.55 19.83 -10.58
N SER A 922 15.58 20.25 -11.39
CA SER A 922 15.25 19.59 -12.67
C SER A 922 16.41 19.61 -13.68
N THR A 923 17.33 20.58 -13.54
CA THR A 923 18.57 20.71 -14.31
C THR A 923 19.64 19.67 -13.99
N GLY A 924 19.51 18.97 -12.84
CA GLY A 924 20.52 18.06 -12.30
C GLY A 924 21.45 18.69 -11.26
N GLY A 925 21.45 20.02 -11.10
CA GLY A 925 22.19 20.70 -10.05
C GLY A 925 21.57 20.52 -8.65
N TYR A 926 22.34 20.83 -7.61
CA TYR A 926 21.94 20.82 -6.20
C TYR A 926 22.09 22.21 -5.59
N SER A 927 21.24 22.55 -4.63
CA SER A 927 21.20 23.87 -3.97
C SER A 927 21.08 23.71 -2.45
N VAL A 928 21.24 24.79 -1.68
CA VAL A 928 21.22 24.71 -0.21
C VAL A 928 19.81 24.51 0.34
N PHE A 929 18.80 25.19 -0.23
CA PHE A 929 17.41 25.18 0.24
C PHE A 929 16.43 24.49 -0.73
N GLY A 930 16.91 23.97 -1.86
CA GLY A 930 16.09 23.31 -2.86
C GLY A 930 15.52 24.26 -3.93
N PRO A 931 14.80 23.72 -4.92
CA PRO A 931 14.40 24.44 -6.13
C PRO A 931 13.50 25.64 -5.89
N ASP A 932 12.58 25.55 -4.92
CA ASP A 932 11.61 26.62 -4.63
C ASP A 932 12.21 27.80 -3.83
N SER A 933 13.46 27.68 -3.37
CA SER A 933 14.07 28.63 -2.40
C SER A 933 15.52 29.02 -2.68
N SER A 934 16.22 28.35 -3.62
CA SER A 934 17.61 28.69 -3.94
C SER A 934 18.05 28.19 -5.32
N THR A 935 18.85 28.99 -6.02
CA THR A 935 19.52 28.59 -7.27
C THR A 935 20.60 27.53 -7.04
N GLU A 936 20.91 26.77 -8.09
CA GLU A 936 21.90 25.69 -8.04
C GLU A 936 23.30 26.20 -7.66
N SER A 937 23.96 25.45 -6.79
CA SER A 937 25.36 25.66 -6.41
C SER A 937 26.27 24.72 -7.18
N ASN A 938 27.18 25.29 -7.98
CA ASN A 938 28.18 24.50 -8.71
C ASN A 938 29.08 23.70 -7.76
N TRP A 939 29.37 24.27 -6.58
CA TRP A 939 30.13 23.58 -5.55
C TRP A 939 29.36 22.41 -4.93
N LEU A 940 28.15 22.67 -4.43
CA LEU A 940 27.36 21.64 -3.74
C LEU A 940 27.00 20.50 -4.69
N THR A 941 26.75 20.83 -5.97
CA THR A 941 26.57 19.84 -7.04
C THR A 941 27.81 18.96 -7.19
N ALA A 942 29.01 19.54 -7.29
CA ALA A 942 30.26 18.78 -7.41
C ALA A 942 30.53 17.93 -6.16
N TYR A 943 30.43 18.50 -4.96
CA TYR A 943 30.63 17.79 -3.69
C TYR A 943 29.64 16.61 -3.53
N THR A 944 28.33 16.87 -3.72
CA THR A 944 27.28 15.84 -3.69
C THR A 944 27.57 14.73 -4.69
N THR A 945 27.88 15.08 -5.94
CA THR A 945 28.17 14.12 -7.01
C THR A 945 29.37 13.24 -6.69
N ARG A 946 30.46 13.83 -6.17
CA ARG A 946 31.69 13.13 -5.82
C ARG A 946 31.46 12.09 -4.72
N PHE A 947 30.72 12.45 -3.68
CA PHE A 947 30.37 11.52 -2.60
C PHE A 947 29.27 10.52 -3.01
N PHE A 948 28.36 10.89 -3.90
CA PHE A 948 27.40 9.93 -4.49
C PHE A 948 28.10 8.85 -5.32
N ILE A 949 29.14 9.21 -6.09
CA ILE A 949 30.00 8.26 -6.82
C ILE A 949 30.64 7.25 -5.86
N LYS A 950 31.20 7.71 -4.73
CA LYS A 950 31.72 6.81 -3.67
C LYS A 950 30.62 5.95 -3.05
N GLY A 951 29.48 6.55 -2.72
CA GLY A 951 28.36 5.87 -2.06
C GLY A 951 27.68 4.77 -2.89
N GLN A 952 27.89 4.71 -4.22
CA GLN A 952 27.27 3.70 -5.10
C GLN A 952 27.64 2.25 -4.72
N GLN A 953 28.76 2.03 -4.03
CA GLN A 953 29.15 0.68 -3.58
C GLN A 953 28.39 0.22 -2.33
N TYR A 954 27.85 1.14 -1.53
CA TYR A 954 27.13 0.84 -0.28
C TYR A 954 25.62 0.90 -0.39
N SER A 955 25.07 1.85 -1.18
CA SER A 955 23.63 1.97 -1.41
C SER A 955 23.28 2.19 -2.89
N ALA A 956 22.01 1.96 -3.24
CA ALA A 956 21.48 1.86 -4.60
C ALA A 956 21.23 3.23 -5.28
N ILE A 957 22.17 4.16 -5.11
CA ILE A 957 22.19 5.51 -5.69
C ILE A 957 22.09 5.43 -7.23
N GLU A 958 21.17 6.19 -7.83
CA GLU A 958 20.98 6.14 -9.28
C GLU A 958 22.14 6.76 -10.08
N ASN A 959 22.55 6.06 -11.13
CA ASN A 959 23.43 6.61 -12.16
C ASN A 959 22.84 7.86 -12.84
N VAL A 960 21.51 7.97 -12.95
CA VAL A 960 20.85 9.09 -13.63
C VAL A 960 21.13 10.41 -12.91
N TYR A 961 21.00 10.45 -11.58
CA TYR A 961 21.23 11.68 -10.82
C TYR A 961 22.70 12.13 -10.87
N ILE A 962 23.64 11.18 -10.86
CA ILE A 962 25.08 11.45 -11.05
C ILE A 962 25.35 11.95 -12.48
N GLU A 963 24.77 11.31 -13.50
CA GLU A 963 25.02 11.69 -14.90
C GLU A 963 24.36 13.02 -15.30
N ASP A 964 23.21 13.37 -14.70
CA ASP A 964 22.59 14.69 -14.83
C ASP A 964 23.42 15.77 -14.12
N ALA A 965 23.92 15.51 -12.91
CA ALA A 965 24.75 16.47 -12.18
C ALA A 965 26.11 16.72 -12.86
N LEU A 966 26.76 15.67 -13.39
CA LEU A 966 27.97 15.81 -14.21
C LEU A 966 27.69 16.53 -15.54
N LYS A 967 26.53 16.27 -16.17
CA LYS A 967 26.09 16.99 -17.37
C LYS A 967 25.88 18.48 -17.06
N TYR A 968 25.15 18.80 -16.00
CA TYR A 968 24.98 20.18 -15.50
C TYR A 968 26.33 20.86 -15.33
N LEU A 969 27.25 20.28 -14.53
CA LEU A 969 28.59 20.83 -14.29
C LEU A 969 29.36 21.06 -15.60
N SER A 970 29.30 20.11 -16.55
CA SER A 970 29.96 20.26 -17.85
C SER A 970 29.41 21.40 -18.71
N GLN A 971 28.16 21.82 -18.50
CA GLN A 971 27.51 22.97 -19.14
C GLN A 971 27.81 24.31 -18.42
N GLN A 972 28.40 24.27 -17.22
CA GLN A 972 28.83 25.47 -16.48
C GLN A 972 30.29 25.86 -16.76
N GLN A 973 31.06 25.03 -17.49
CA GLN A 973 32.45 25.33 -17.83
C GLN A 973 32.53 26.52 -18.80
N LEU A 974 33.46 27.44 -18.54
CA LEU A 974 33.74 28.59 -19.40
C LEU A 974 34.67 28.20 -20.57
N ASP A 975 34.77 29.07 -21.58
CA ASP A 975 35.63 28.82 -22.75
C ASP A 975 37.13 28.74 -22.41
N ASP A 976 37.56 29.43 -21.35
CA ASP A 976 38.93 29.33 -20.79
C ASP A 976 39.19 28.02 -20.04
N GLY A 977 38.20 27.13 -19.91
CA GLY A 977 38.28 25.85 -19.22
C GLY A 977 38.00 25.92 -17.71
N SER A 978 37.84 27.11 -17.15
CA SER A 978 37.52 27.30 -15.73
C SER A 978 36.04 27.07 -15.41
N PHE A 979 35.69 27.05 -14.12
CA PHE A 979 34.31 26.91 -13.64
C PHE A 979 33.93 28.12 -12.77
N PRO A 980 32.78 28.77 -13.01
CA PRO A 980 32.36 29.92 -12.22
C PRO A 980 31.75 29.46 -10.89
N HIS A 981 32.00 30.21 -9.81
CA HIS A 981 31.25 30.02 -8.57
C HIS A 981 29.82 30.56 -8.77
N ARG A 982 28.82 29.73 -8.44
CA ARG A 982 27.38 30.01 -8.61
C ARG A 982 26.62 29.35 -7.46
N GLY A 983 25.43 29.87 -7.16
CA GLY A 983 24.57 29.46 -6.05
C GLY A 983 24.98 30.06 -4.71
N PHE A 984 24.11 29.90 -3.71
CA PHE A 984 24.41 30.24 -2.31
C PHE A 984 25.12 29.08 -1.60
N LEU A 985 25.93 29.41 -0.60
CA LEU A 985 26.54 28.52 0.40
C LEU A 985 26.63 29.27 1.73
N PHE A 986 26.65 28.55 2.86
CA PHE A 986 26.96 29.14 4.15
C PHE A 986 28.46 29.43 4.29
N GLU A 987 29.33 28.47 3.94
CA GLU A 987 30.78 28.61 4.07
C GLU A 987 31.53 28.20 2.78
N PRO A 988 31.77 29.14 1.84
CA PRO A 988 32.47 28.87 0.59
C PRO A 988 34.00 28.71 0.80
N ALA A 989 34.42 27.51 1.23
CA ALA A 989 35.80 27.17 1.64
C ALA A 989 36.89 27.22 0.54
N HIS A 990 36.68 27.85 -0.62
CA HIS A 990 37.59 27.78 -1.76
C HIS A 990 38.03 29.15 -2.26
N GLN A 991 39.32 29.45 -2.05
CA GLN A 991 39.82 30.82 -1.98
C GLN A 991 40.20 31.44 -3.34
N ASN A 992 40.14 30.70 -4.46
CA ASN A 992 40.19 31.28 -5.82
C ASN A 992 39.68 30.33 -6.93
N ARG A 993 39.66 30.87 -8.17
CA ARG A 993 39.20 30.19 -9.40
C ARG A 993 39.93 28.88 -9.74
N PHE A 994 41.21 28.74 -9.37
CA PHE A 994 42.04 27.60 -9.73
C PHE A 994 41.77 26.40 -8.81
N GLY A 995 41.73 26.62 -7.49
CA GLY A 995 41.34 25.59 -6.52
C GLY A 995 39.91 25.08 -6.78
N PHE A 996 38.97 25.98 -7.08
CA PHE A 996 37.60 25.59 -7.41
C PHE A 996 37.51 24.79 -8.72
N ALA A 997 38.24 25.19 -9.78
CA ALA A 997 38.30 24.41 -11.02
C ALA A 997 38.91 23.01 -10.80
N ALA A 998 39.98 22.90 -10.00
CA ALA A 998 40.59 21.63 -9.62
C ALA A 998 39.65 20.73 -8.80
N PHE A 999 38.88 21.31 -7.87
CA PHE A 999 37.86 20.61 -7.09
C PHE A 999 36.73 20.03 -7.96
N VAL A 1000 36.24 20.81 -8.94
CA VAL A 1000 35.23 20.32 -9.90
C VAL A 1000 35.83 19.21 -10.78
N LEU A 1001 37.09 19.34 -11.23
CA LEU A 1001 37.78 18.30 -12.01
C LEU A 1001 37.97 17.00 -11.22
N LEU A 1002 38.28 17.06 -9.91
CA LEU A 1002 38.34 15.87 -9.06
C LEU A 1002 37.02 15.09 -9.05
N THR A 1003 35.87 15.76 -9.15
CA THR A 1003 34.55 15.10 -9.24
C THR A 1003 34.40 14.29 -10.54
N PHE A 1004 34.89 14.80 -11.67
CA PHE A 1004 34.90 14.07 -12.94
C PHE A 1004 35.94 12.92 -12.96
N LEU A 1005 37.04 13.07 -12.21
CA LEU A 1005 38.13 12.09 -12.12
C LEU A 1005 37.89 10.98 -11.09
N GLU A 1006 36.95 11.14 -10.15
CA GLU A 1006 36.67 10.17 -9.07
C GLU A 1006 36.20 8.78 -9.60
N SER A 1007 35.71 8.69 -10.84
CA SER A 1007 35.38 7.40 -11.48
C SER A 1007 35.93 7.29 -12.91
N PRO A 1008 36.65 6.20 -13.26
CA PRO A 1008 37.10 5.93 -14.63
C PRO A 1008 35.98 5.88 -15.68
N LYS A 1009 34.73 5.57 -15.28
CA LYS A 1009 33.55 5.64 -16.17
C LYS A 1009 33.30 7.07 -16.63
N TYR A 1010 33.23 8.00 -15.69
CA TYR A 1010 32.89 9.39 -15.96
C TYR A 1010 34.08 10.18 -16.52
N ALA A 1011 35.31 9.87 -16.09
CA ALA A 1011 36.54 10.42 -16.67
C ALA A 1011 36.64 10.17 -18.18
N ARG A 1012 36.21 8.99 -18.66
CA ARG A 1012 36.13 8.68 -20.10
C ARG A 1012 35.00 9.45 -20.80
N LYS A 1013 33.81 9.55 -20.18
CA LYS A 1013 32.63 10.25 -20.75
C LYS A 1013 32.86 11.76 -20.93
N TYR A 1014 33.54 12.41 -19.98
CA TYR A 1014 33.74 13.87 -19.96
C TYR A 1014 35.18 14.29 -20.32
N ARG A 1015 35.92 13.46 -21.08
CA ARG A 1015 37.33 13.69 -21.43
C ARG A 1015 37.63 15.09 -21.99
N SER A 1016 36.72 15.66 -22.80
CA SER A 1016 36.88 17.01 -23.37
C SER A 1016 36.82 18.11 -22.30
N THR A 1017 35.81 18.08 -21.43
CA THR A 1017 35.65 18.97 -20.26
C THR A 1017 36.87 18.89 -19.34
N ILE A 1018 37.36 17.67 -19.09
CA ILE A 1018 38.57 17.44 -18.28
C ILE A 1018 39.80 18.02 -18.98
N GLN A 1019 40.02 17.76 -20.27
CA GLN A 1019 41.18 18.32 -20.98
C GLN A 1019 41.17 19.85 -20.99
N LYS A 1020 40.03 20.51 -21.24
CA LYS A 1020 39.91 21.98 -21.13
C LYS A 1020 40.34 22.49 -19.74
N GLY A 1021 39.81 21.89 -18.68
CA GLY A 1021 40.14 22.31 -17.31
C GLY A 1021 41.58 21.99 -16.90
N MET A 1022 42.14 20.87 -17.35
CA MET A 1022 43.54 20.53 -17.10
C MET A 1022 44.51 21.44 -17.87
N THR A 1023 44.15 21.91 -19.08
CA THR A 1023 44.91 22.96 -19.79
C THR A 1023 44.91 24.26 -19.00
N PHE A 1024 43.74 24.74 -18.56
CA PHE A 1024 43.62 25.94 -17.73
C PHE A 1024 44.52 25.89 -16.47
N LEU A 1025 44.49 24.77 -15.75
CA LEU A 1025 45.37 24.57 -14.58
C LEU A 1025 46.85 24.49 -14.99
N ASN A 1026 47.20 23.82 -16.09
CA ASN A 1026 48.57 23.68 -16.57
C ASN A 1026 49.20 25.01 -17.01
N GLU A 1027 48.41 25.92 -17.58
CA GLU A 1027 48.88 27.24 -18.01
C GLU A 1027 49.10 28.20 -16.83
N ASN A 1028 48.38 28.02 -15.71
CA ASN A 1028 48.35 29.00 -14.61
C ASN A 1028 49.08 28.55 -13.32
N PHE A 1029 49.38 27.25 -13.11
CA PHE A 1029 49.79 26.74 -11.78
C PHE A 1029 51.07 27.35 -11.20
N LYS A 1030 51.99 27.83 -12.04
CA LYS A 1030 53.27 28.39 -11.59
C LYS A 1030 53.05 29.73 -10.86
N ASP A 1031 52.11 30.53 -11.34
CA ASP A 1031 51.75 31.86 -10.82
C ASP A 1031 50.84 31.81 -9.58
N VAL A 1032 50.15 30.68 -9.35
CA VAL A 1032 49.33 30.48 -8.14
C VAL A 1032 50.24 30.44 -6.90
N GLN A 1033 50.05 31.40 -6.00
CA GLN A 1033 50.74 31.45 -4.69
C GLN A 1033 49.88 30.91 -3.54
N ASP A 1034 48.58 30.71 -3.76
CA ASP A 1034 47.67 30.13 -2.78
C ASP A 1034 48.00 28.66 -2.51
N VAL A 1035 48.44 28.37 -1.27
CA VAL A 1035 48.86 27.04 -0.83
C VAL A 1035 47.69 26.05 -0.90
N TYR A 1036 46.47 26.52 -0.61
CA TYR A 1036 45.26 25.70 -0.59
C TYR A 1036 44.88 25.23 -2.00
N SER A 1037 44.81 26.15 -2.99
CA SER A 1037 44.55 25.76 -4.38
C SER A 1037 45.65 24.89 -4.96
N LEU A 1038 46.93 25.15 -4.66
CA LEU A 1038 48.03 24.29 -5.09
C LEU A 1038 47.86 22.84 -4.60
N ALA A 1039 47.41 22.62 -3.36
CA ALA A 1039 47.17 21.27 -2.84
C ALA A 1039 46.04 20.52 -3.58
N ILE A 1040 44.91 21.18 -3.86
CA ILE A 1040 43.82 20.57 -4.64
C ILE A 1040 44.27 20.35 -6.10
N MET A 1041 45.03 21.28 -6.68
CA MET A 1041 45.60 21.12 -8.02
C MET A 1041 46.58 19.95 -8.10
N ALA A 1042 47.43 19.72 -7.09
CA ALA A 1042 48.32 18.55 -7.04
C ALA A 1042 47.51 17.24 -7.09
N ASN A 1043 46.42 17.14 -6.32
CA ASN A 1043 45.50 15.99 -6.36
C ASN A 1043 44.85 15.82 -7.75
N ALA A 1044 44.42 16.92 -8.39
CA ALA A 1044 43.81 16.88 -9.71
C ALA A 1044 44.81 16.44 -10.81
N PHE A 1045 46.03 16.98 -10.81
CA PHE A 1045 47.11 16.55 -11.71
C PHE A 1045 47.47 15.08 -11.49
N GLN A 1046 47.60 14.65 -10.24
CA GLN A 1046 47.92 13.26 -9.90
C GLN A 1046 46.82 12.29 -10.37
N LYS A 1047 45.54 12.55 -10.07
CA LYS A 1047 44.42 11.71 -10.56
C LYS A 1047 44.20 11.78 -12.06
N ALA A 1048 44.67 12.83 -12.75
CA ALA A 1048 44.69 12.90 -14.20
C ALA A 1048 45.88 12.15 -14.85
N GLY A 1049 46.84 11.62 -14.05
CA GLY A 1049 48.05 10.95 -14.54
C GLY A 1049 49.20 11.89 -14.90
N ASN A 1050 49.08 13.19 -14.62
CA ASN A 1050 50.09 14.22 -14.88
C ASN A 1050 51.07 14.38 -13.70
N SER A 1051 51.67 13.27 -13.25
CA SER A 1051 52.50 13.24 -12.04
C SER A 1051 53.73 14.16 -12.08
N SER A 1052 54.22 14.56 -13.26
CA SER A 1052 55.29 15.57 -13.37
C SER A 1052 54.88 16.91 -12.75
N ASN A 1053 53.73 17.47 -13.17
CA ASN A 1053 53.20 18.72 -12.62
C ASN A 1053 52.82 18.58 -11.15
N ALA A 1054 52.25 17.44 -10.76
CA ALA A 1054 51.95 17.15 -9.35
C ALA A 1054 53.23 17.16 -8.51
N SER A 1055 54.35 16.60 -9.00
CA SER A 1055 55.63 16.61 -8.30
C SER A 1055 56.26 18.01 -8.22
N GLU A 1056 56.15 18.85 -9.25
CA GLU A 1056 56.61 20.24 -9.23
C GLU A 1056 55.84 21.05 -8.17
N ILE A 1057 54.51 20.88 -8.12
CA ILE A 1057 53.66 21.52 -7.12
C ILE A 1057 53.95 20.98 -5.71
N LEU A 1058 54.13 19.67 -5.53
CA LEU A 1058 54.49 19.08 -4.22
C LEU A 1058 55.87 19.56 -3.73
N GLN A 1059 56.83 19.80 -4.62
CA GLN A 1059 58.11 20.42 -4.25
C GLN A 1059 57.92 21.90 -3.83
N LYS A 1060 57.13 22.69 -4.58
CA LYS A 1060 56.75 24.07 -4.21
C LYS A 1060 56.01 24.13 -2.87
N LEU A 1061 55.17 23.15 -2.58
CA LEU A 1061 54.46 23.04 -1.29
C LEU A 1061 55.42 22.63 -0.16
N LYS A 1062 56.32 21.66 -0.37
CA LYS A 1062 57.21 21.16 0.67
C LYS A 1062 58.13 22.24 1.27
N SER A 1063 58.55 23.24 0.48
CA SER A 1063 59.32 24.39 0.98
C SER A 1063 58.51 25.38 1.83
N LEU A 1064 57.18 25.28 1.84
CA LEU A 1064 56.26 26.08 2.65
C LEU A 1064 55.76 25.34 3.91
N SER A 1065 56.27 24.13 4.18
CA SER A 1065 55.87 23.32 5.33
C SER A 1065 56.30 23.93 6.67
N GLN A 1066 55.39 23.90 7.64
CA GLN A 1066 55.64 24.19 9.05
C GLN A 1066 56.06 22.92 9.76
N GLN A 1067 57.00 23.02 10.71
CA GLN A 1067 57.53 21.87 11.46
C GLN A 1067 57.74 22.21 12.94
N ARG A 1068 57.22 21.37 13.83
CA ARG A 1068 57.28 21.55 15.30
C ARG A 1068 57.13 20.20 15.99
N ASN A 1069 57.97 19.91 16.99
CA ASN A 1069 57.87 18.71 17.83
C ASN A 1069 57.78 17.35 17.07
N GLY A 1070 58.35 17.27 15.86
CA GLY A 1070 58.28 16.07 15.02
C GLY A 1070 57.01 15.93 14.17
N LEU A 1071 56.14 16.95 14.16
CA LEU A 1071 54.96 17.06 13.31
C LEU A 1071 55.22 18.04 12.15
N MET A 1072 54.54 17.84 11.02
CA MET A 1072 54.63 18.67 9.81
C MET A 1072 53.25 19.01 9.25
N TRP A 1073 53.01 20.27 8.92
CA TRP A 1073 51.73 20.74 8.37
C TRP A 1073 51.90 21.96 7.47
N TRP A 1074 50.79 22.44 6.90
CA TRP A 1074 50.74 23.63 6.06
C TRP A 1074 49.66 24.58 6.55
N THR A 1075 49.88 25.88 6.36
CA THR A 1075 48.86 26.91 6.59
C THR A 1075 48.88 27.97 5.49
N ASN A 1076 47.71 28.56 5.24
CA ASN A 1076 47.55 29.72 4.36
C ASN A 1076 47.50 31.06 5.12
N ASN A 1077 47.56 31.04 6.47
CA ASN A 1077 47.19 32.17 7.31
C ASN A 1077 48.40 32.78 8.04
N LEU A 1078 48.78 34.01 7.64
CA LEU A 1078 49.96 34.74 8.17
C LEU A 1078 49.88 35.13 9.66
N LYS A 1079 48.73 34.91 10.33
CA LYS A 1079 48.52 35.28 11.74
C LYS A 1079 48.83 34.17 12.76
N SER A 1080 49.29 33.00 12.33
CA SER A 1080 49.70 31.88 13.20
C SER A 1080 48.61 31.34 14.15
N GLU A 1081 47.34 31.49 13.78
CA GLU A 1081 46.23 30.75 14.38
C GLU A 1081 45.96 29.50 13.53
N GLU A 1082 46.17 28.32 14.13
CA GLU A 1082 45.99 27.00 13.51
C GLU A 1082 44.48 26.70 13.35
N SER A 1083 44.04 26.39 12.11
CA SER A 1083 42.62 26.39 11.72
C SER A 1083 42.16 25.11 11.01
N ALA A 1084 40.84 24.88 10.91
CA ALA A 1084 40.26 23.73 10.21
C ALA A 1084 40.68 23.65 8.72
N ASN A 1085 40.87 24.80 8.07
CA ASN A 1085 41.38 24.87 6.69
C ASN A 1085 42.80 24.30 6.56
N ASP A 1086 43.63 24.44 7.61
CA ASP A 1086 45.00 23.92 7.64
C ASP A 1086 45.02 22.38 7.78
N VAL A 1087 44.00 21.82 8.44
CA VAL A 1087 43.75 20.37 8.55
C VAL A 1087 43.33 19.79 7.19
N GLU A 1088 42.37 20.42 6.50
CA GLU A 1088 41.95 19.98 5.16
C GLU A 1088 43.11 20.13 4.14
N LEU A 1089 43.82 21.26 4.18
CA LEU A 1089 45.01 21.53 3.36
C LEU A 1089 46.10 20.47 3.55
N THR A 1090 46.50 20.22 4.80
CA THR A 1090 47.52 19.21 5.13
C THR A 1090 47.05 17.81 4.70
N SER A 1091 45.74 17.52 4.76
CA SER A 1091 45.15 16.27 4.30
C SER A 1091 45.17 16.12 2.76
N TYR A 1092 44.91 17.19 1.99
CA TYR A 1092 45.08 17.17 0.53
C TYR A 1092 46.54 16.94 0.13
N ILE A 1093 47.49 17.63 0.78
CA ILE A 1093 48.91 17.46 0.50
C ILE A 1093 49.35 16.03 0.80
N LEU A 1094 48.90 15.47 1.93
CA LEU A 1094 49.14 14.08 2.29
C LEU A 1094 48.57 13.10 1.25
N MET A 1095 47.33 13.29 0.80
CA MET A 1095 46.72 12.42 -0.24
C MET A 1095 47.53 12.42 -1.54
N ALA A 1096 48.03 13.58 -1.99
CA ALA A 1096 48.88 13.66 -3.18
C ALA A 1096 50.29 13.07 -2.96
N MET A 1097 50.83 13.16 -1.73
CA MET A 1097 52.11 12.55 -1.37
C MET A 1097 52.05 11.03 -1.20
N LEU A 1098 50.94 10.46 -0.73
CA LEU A 1098 50.80 9.01 -0.50
C LEU A 1098 50.91 8.18 -1.79
N GLU A 1099 50.58 8.74 -2.95
CA GLU A 1099 50.76 8.06 -4.25
C GLU A 1099 52.21 8.16 -4.79
N THR A 1100 53.12 8.91 -4.14
CA THR A 1100 54.45 9.24 -4.69
C THR A 1100 55.63 9.12 -3.71
N SER A 1101 55.39 9.14 -2.40
CA SER A 1101 56.41 9.25 -1.35
C SER A 1101 56.42 8.01 -0.42
N PRO A 1102 57.58 7.63 0.17
CA PRO A 1102 57.63 6.54 1.13
C PRO A 1102 56.81 6.83 2.38
N ALA A 1103 56.02 5.86 2.86
CA ALA A 1103 55.10 6.04 3.99
C ALA A 1103 55.78 6.59 5.27
N ARG A 1104 57.07 6.31 5.48
CA ARG A 1104 57.86 6.85 6.61
C ARG A 1104 57.90 8.39 6.61
N ASP A 1105 58.01 9.00 5.43
CA ASP A 1105 58.12 10.45 5.28
C ASP A 1105 56.74 11.13 5.37
N CYS A 1106 55.66 10.35 5.19
CA CYS A 1106 54.29 10.77 5.40
C CYS A 1106 53.85 10.73 6.88
N LEU A 1107 54.51 9.97 7.76
CA LEU A 1107 54.12 9.85 9.18
C LEU A 1107 54.10 11.20 9.95
N PRO A 1108 55.12 12.09 9.84
CA PRO A 1108 55.08 13.41 10.48
C PRO A 1108 53.91 14.29 10.00
N ILE A 1109 53.45 14.06 8.77
CA ILE A 1109 52.34 14.78 8.14
C ILE A 1109 51.00 14.18 8.58
N PHE A 1110 50.87 12.86 8.60
CA PHE A 1110 49.69 12.12 9.04
C PHE A 1110 49.37 12.34 10.53
N ASN A 1111 50.41 12.39 11.37
CA ASN A 1111 50.26 12.56 12.82
C ASN A 1111 49.76 13.95 13.25
N TRP A 1112 49.78 14.97 12.38
CA TRP A 1112 49.31 16.31 12.73
C TRP A 1112 47.78 16.41 12.63
N PRO A 1113 47.10 16.15 11.48
CA PRO A 1113 45.64 16.14 11.39
C PRO A 1113 44.95 15.24 12.42
N THR A 1114 45.52 14.10 12.79
CA THR A 1114 44.95 13.20 13.81
C THR A 1114 44.85 13.83 15.20
N LEU A 1115 45.66 14.85 15.51
CA LEU A 1115 45.61 15.62 16.77
C LEU A 1115 44.69 16.85 16.70
N TRP A 1116 44.04 17.06 15.54
CA TRP A 1116 43.14 18.19 15.27
C TRP A 1116 41.74 17.76 14.81
N ALA A 1117 41.54 16.49 14.46
CA ALA A 1117 40.33 15.93 13.83
C ALA A 1117 38.99 16.09 14.59
N TYR A 1118 39.02 16.67 15.79
CA TYR A 1118 37.86 16.93 16.65
C TYR A 1118 37.91 18.30 17.34
N ARG A 1119 38.73 19.25 16.86
CA ARG A 1119 38.56 20.66 17.22
C ARG A 1119 37.49 21.27 16.31
N PRO A 1120 36.50 22.00 16.86
CA PRO A 1120 35.52 22.74 16.07
C PRO A 1120 36.12 24.00 15.45
#